data_AF-A0A238VD37-F1
#
_entry.id   AF-A0A238VD37-F1
#
_cell.length_a   1.000
_cell.length_b   1.000
_cell.length_c   1.000
_cell.angle_alpha   90.00
_cell.angle_beta   90.00
_cell.angle_gamma   90.00
#
_symmetry.space_group_name_H-M   'P 1'
#
loop_
_entity.id
_entity.type
_entity.pdbx_description
1 polymer ?
#
loop_
_entity_poly.entity_id
_entity_poly.type
_entity_poly.pdbx_seq_one_letter_code
_entity_poly.pdbx_strand_id
1 'polypeptide(L)'
;MLKTTRFFIHLSFILISSVIFAENIYVATNGNDTTGNGTIDNPYRTFNKAISLMSAGDVCIIRGGIYEEELSVNKSGTAGNFLTFKAADGENVEIRATSKINGWQVHSGNIYKATVNMSMESRFRAVYHNGKFMDLARWPNNTDNSRWTIDCTPVTGGDGAHFTADNIPNIDWTGGLVYYLGAHSGTSWTRTITSSSNTRIDYTGVDITKWPFTPHNPTQWRENPGNNRGQLYLFNKLEALDYANEWFYDSATNTLYLQTADGDMPADGAVEYATSKFISELKGDYIKLEGLNFFGGSVKIDNNADNNQIINCKITHGSEGYDSLTNTSAQVGEASLEILGDNTLIKGCTINHSSVSGILIAGWAASNCTVEENYISNIDYLGIHASPIRTSANNMKVLKNTIVNAGRDGMYVSGSNCEIAYNDVSGSQKINSDSGVFYTVGNANLKNNELHHNWFHDATAPAYSHKPGEPGKAAGIYLDNNSKGYTVHHNVIWNVSWSGYQVNWNNTNLDFFHNTIWNAERAMDSWVNGYTQENNKIYNNFANTGEWFSETSTDFDIKDNLITSTSPFEDDNNQNFMPKAGSEVFDTGRVIAGFTKPFKGNAPDIGAYERFGTKWTAGVNAIEDTGEGDNLTIYDTQFTILAATETCPNQNNGKINIEADLEQNYKVSFNGVDTNFTKEIDIEDIEPGVYELCISLIGNTESQCFNVDIKAASQISGKSSLGKNKLSVDIQKGTAPFSVFINNNKVYETSALSFEVDVIQGDEVKIQSSKDCEGEMNEIIDFYGNIVAYPNATTGDFQLLLPINEGTIFIEIYDVYSRIISSRLYEIESGRINLSLNNKPSGVYFVRVMGKKPVSIKVVKQ
;
A
#
# COMPACT_ATOMS: atom_id res chain seq x y z
N MET A 1 60.02 67.45 60.35
CA MET A 1 59.90 65.99 60.53
C MET A 1 58.45 65.60 60.25
N LEU A 2 58.09 65.37 58.98
CA LEU A 2 56.75 64.94 58.56
C LEU A 2 56.80 63.49 58.08
N LYS A 3 55.95 62.65 58.66
CA LYS A 3 55.75 61.25 58.27
C LYS A 3 54.78 61.17 57.09
N THR A 4 55.16 60.38 56.11
CA THR A 4 54.44 60.00 54.90
C THR A 4 53.38 58.95 55.18
N THR A 5 52.16 59.16 54.70
CA THR A 5 51.08 58.16 54.65
C THR A 5 50.70 57.96 53.19
N ARG A 6 50.95 56.75 52.66
CA ARG A 6 50.57 56.33 51.29
C ARG A 6 49.10 55.91 51.29
N PHE A 7 48.29 56.53 50.44
CA PHE A 7 46.93 56.08 50.11
C PHE A 7 47.02 55.17 48.87
N PHE A 8 46.56 53.92 49.01
CA PHE A 8 46.31 53.02 47.89
C PHE A 8 44.92 53.34 47.34
N ILE A 9 44.83 53.69 46.06
CA ILE A 9 43.57 53.80 45.32
C ILE A 9 43.30 52.42 44.69
N HIS A 10 42.28 51.72 45.17
CA HIS A 10 41.70 50.56 44.49
C HIS A 10 40.71 51.05 43.45
N LEU A 11 41.02 50.81 42.17
CA LEU A 11 40.15 51.07 41.03
C LEU A 11 39.23 49.84 40.85
N SER A 12 38.01 49.90 41.38
CA SER A 12 37.00 48.87 41.13
C SER A 12 36.44 49.01 39.72
N PHE A 13 36.75 48.06 38.84
CA PHE A 13 36.10 47.89 37.54
C PHE A 13 34.67 47.38 37.77
N ILE A 14 33.68 48.24 37.62
CA ILE A 14 32.27 47.84 37.58
C ILE A 14 31.99 47.29 36.18
N LEU A 15 31.93 45.97 36.04
CA LEU A 15 31.34 45.31 34.88
C LEU A 15 29.83 45.58 34.92
N ILE A 16 29.39 46.62 34.22
CA ILE A 16 27.97 46.81 33.88
C ILE A 16 27.66 45.74 32.83
N SER A 17 27.08 44.64 33.25
CA SER A 17 26.47 43.66 32.34
C SER A 17 25.20 44.30 31.80
N SER A 18 25.29 44.85 30.58
CA SER A 18 24.12 45.32 29.84
C SER A 18 23.24 44.10 29.56
N VAL A 19 22.08 44.04 30.21
CA VAL A 19 21.05 43.07 29.84
C VAL A 19 20.49 43.54 28.50
N ILE A 20 20.92 42.93 27.40
CA ILE A 20 20.40 43.21 26.06
C ILE A 20 19.08 42.44 25.96
N PHE A 21 17.97 43.16 25.89
CA PHE A 21 16.65 42.58 25.60
C PHE A 21 16.44 42.58 24.08
N ALA A 22 15.85 41.51 23.56
CA ALA A 22 15.37 41.46 22.18
C ALA A 22 14.38 42.60 21.91
N GLU A 23 14.62 43.39 20.85
CA GLU A 23 13.75 44.49 20.45
C GLU A 23 12.86 44.09 19.26
N ASN A 24 11.61 44.56 19.27
CA ASN A 24 10.68 44.39 18.15
C ASN A 24 10.76 45.61 17.23
N ILE A 25 11.12 45.39 15.96
CA ILE A 25 11.20 46.42 14.92
C ILE A 25 10.13 46.15 13.85
N TYR A 26 9.32 47.16 13.54
CA TYR A 26 8.21 47.01 12.59
C TYR A 26 8.55 47.56 11.20
N VAL A 27 8.16 46.82 10.16
CA VAL A 27 8.24 47.23 8.75
C VAL A 27 6.83 47.23 8.13
N ALA A 28 6.45 48.29 7.42
CA ALA A 28 5.14 48.41 6.76
C ALA A 28 5.25 49.12 5.40
N THR A 29 4.40 48.75 4.43
CA THR A 29 4.37 49.38 3.09
C THR A 29 4.09 50.89 3.13
N ASN A 30 3.37 51.36 4.16
CA ASN A 30 3.08 52.76 4.44
C ASN A 30 4.04 53.41 5.48
N GLY A 31 5.11 52.71 5.88
CA GLY A 31 6.12 53.21 6.80
C GLY A 31 7.05 54.27 6.18
N ASN A 32 8.03 54.72 6.97
CA ASN A 32 8.99 55.74 6.53
C ASN A 32 10.39 55.50 7.12
N ASP A 33 11.43 55.39 6.29
CA ASP A 33 12.80 55.11 6.79
C ASP A 33 13.52 56.32 7.40
N THR A 34 12.99 57.53 7.19
CA THR A 34 13.55 58.79 7.72
C THR A 34 12.88 59.19 9.03
N THR A 35 11.55 59.12 9.10
CA THR A 35 10.78 59.55 10.28
C THR A 35 10.25 58.40 11.12
N GLY A 36 10.30 57.17 10.61
CA GLY A 36 9.95 55.95 11.35
C GLY A 36 10.89 55.74 12.54
N ASN A 37 10.37 55.16 13.61
CA ASN A 37 11.16 54.80 14.79
C ASN A 37 11.12 53.30 15.10
N GLY A 38 10.61 52.48 14.16
CA GLY A 38 10.56 51.03 14.29
C GLY A 38 9.45 50.52 15.20
N THR A 39 8.58 51.37 15.73
CA THR A 39 7.41 50.95 16.53
C THR A 39 6.22 50.59 15.64
N ILE A 40 5.23 49.87 16.19
CA ILE A 40 4.02 49.48 15.46
C ILE A 40 3.24 50.68 14.87
N ASP A 41 3.23 51.81 15.59
CA ASP A 41 2.51 53.04 15.19
C ASP A 41 3.31 53.91 14.21
N ASN A 42 4.63 53.71 14.13
CA ASN A 42 5.52 54.47 13.25
C ASN A 42 6.65 53.57 12.69
N PRO A 43 6.28 52.60 11.83
CA PRO A 43 7.18 51.57 11.32
C PRO A 43 8.16 52.11 10.27
N TYR A 44 9.25 51.37 10.06
CA TYR A 44 10.12 51.58 8.90
C TYR A 44 9.42 51.11 7.61
N ARG A 45 9.90 51.58 6.46
CA ARG A 45 9.37 51.22 5.15
C ARG A 45 10.08 50.02 4.55
N THR A 46 11.40 49.93 4.71
CA THR A 46 12.24 48.94 4.02
C THR A 46 12.83 47.88 4.95
N PHE A 47 13.08 46.70 4.40
CA PHE A 47 13.79 45.63 5.10
C PHE A 47 15.22 46.07 5.43
N ASN A 48 15.90 46.71 4.47
CA ASN A 48 17.27 47.19 4.65
C ASN A 48 17.40 48.15 5.85
N LYS A 49 16.42 49.04 6.05
CA LYS A 49 16.43 49.94 7.21
C LYS A 49 16.33 49.19 8.52
N ALA A 50 15.39 48.25 8.64
CA ALA A 50 15.25 47.40 9.83
C ALA A 50 16.53 46.59 10.11
N ILE A 51 17.04 45.86 9.10
CA ILE A 51 18.26 45.04 9.20
C ILE A 51 19.44 45.88 9.69
N SER A 52 19.59 47.12 9.21
CA SER A 52 20.70 47.99 9.61
C SER A 52 20.74 48.30 11.12
N LEU A 53 19.58 48.24 11.78
CA LEU A 53 19.39 48.54 13.21
C LEU A 53 19.40 47.28 14.09
N MET A 54 18.98 46.14 13.54
CA MET A 54 18.90 44.88 14.28
C MET A 54 20.26 44.37 14.79
N SER A 55 20.20 43.74 15.95
CA SER A 55 21.26 42.99 16.63
C SER A 55 20.74 41.59 17.00
N ALA A 56 21.64 40.67 17.34
CA ALA A 56 21.26 39.29 17.66
C ALA A 56 20.15 39.22 18.72
N GLY A 57 19.08 38.47 18.42
CA GLY A 57 17.88 38.34 19.24
C GLY A 57 16.71 39.22 18.81
N ASP A 58 16.94 40.25 17.99
CA ASP A 58 15.88 41.16 17.56
C ASP A 58 14.87 40.49 16.60
N VAL A 59 13.65 41.00 16.63
CA VAL A 59 12.53 40.51 15.83
C VAL A 59 12.02 41.63 14.91
N CYS A 60 12.13 41.43 13.61
CA CYS A 60 11.47 42.24 12.60
C CYS A 60 10.05 41.71 12.36
N ILE A 61 9.05 42.50 12.75
CA ILE A 61 7.62 42.22 12.54
C ILE A 61 7.16 42.97 11.29
N ILE A 62 6.81 42.23 10.24
CA ILE A 62 6.44 42.78 8.93
C ILE A 62 4.92 42.85 8.84
N ARG A 63 4.39 44.04 8.59
CA ARG A 63 2.94 44.29 8.44
C ARG A 63 2.45 43.79 7.08
N GLY A 64 1.16 43.48 6.99
CA GLY A 64 0.52 42.94 5.80
C GLY A 64 0.64 43.88 4.60
N GLY A 65 0.93 43.30 3.45
CA GLY A 65 1.15 44.03 2.21
C GLY A 65 2.00 43.27 1.20
N ILE A 66 2.17 43.89 0.03
CA ILE A 66 3.04 43.42 -1.04
C ILE A 66 4.33 44.24 -1.01
N TYR A 67 5.45 43.54 -0.92
CA TYR A 67 6.80 44.09 -0.90
C TYR A 67 7.53 43.63 -2.16
N GLU A 68 8.00 44.58 -2.98
CA GLU A 68 8.83 44.31 -4.17
C GLU A 68 10.32 44.56 -3.87
N GLU A 69 10.70 44.61 -2.57
CA GLU A 69 12.07 44.73 -2.09
C GLU A 69 12.63 43.35 -1.73
N GLU A 70 13.87 43.08 -2.13
CA GLU A 70 14.60 41.88 -1.72
C GLU A 70 14.88 41.86 -0.20
N LEU A 71 14.60 40.74 0.45
CA LEU A 71 14.98 40.48 1.85
C LEU A 71 16.38 39.85 1.92
N SER A 72 17.42 40.68 1.85
CA SER A 72 18.82 40.26 1.98
C SER A 72 19.37 40.51 3.38
N VAL A 73 19.53 39.46 4.18
CA VAL A 73 20.01 39.54 5.57
C VAL A 73 21.50 39.23 5.64
N ASN A 74 22.32 40.26 5.90
CA ASN A 74 23.78 40.18 5.97
C ASN A 74 24.37 40.29 7.38
N LYS A 75 23.54 40.03 8.39
CA LYS A 75 23.91 40.00 9.81
C LYS A 75 23.61 38.63 10.39
N SER A 76 24.31 38.28 11.46
CA SER A 76 24.08 37.05 12.20
C SER A 76 23.37 37.30 13.53
N GLY A 77 22.52 36.37 13.91
CA GLY A 77 22.14 36.17 15.30
C GLY A 77 23.24 35.44 16.07
N THR A 78 22.86 34.82 17.18
CA THR A 78 23.71 33.89 17.94
C THR A 78 22.90 32.70 18.41
N ALA A 79 23.56 31.64 18.86
CA ALA A 79 22.87 30.49 19.46
C ALA A 79 21.90 30.92 20.57
N GLY A 80 20.62 30.59 20.39
CA GLY A 80 19.52 30.99 21.30
C GLY A 80 18.96 32.40 21.08
N ASN A 81 19.61 33.26 20.30
CA ASN A 81 19.17 34.64 19.99
C ASN A 81 19.19 34.87 18.47
N PHE A 82 18.20 34.31 17.79
CA PHE A 82 18.05 34.43 16.34
C PHE A 82 17.70 35.87 15.93
N LEU A 83 18.15 36.29 14.75
CA LEU A 83 17.52 37.40 14.05
C LEU A 83 16.24 36.88 13.40
N THR A 84 15.08 37.34 13.86
CA THR A 84 13.80 36.81 13.37
C THR A 84 13.12 37.81 12.44
N PHE A 85 12.65 37.35 11.29
CA PHE A 85 11.80 38.10 10.36
C PHE A 85 10.48 37.36 10.23
N LYS A 86 9.41 37.95 10.76
CA LYS A 86 8.09 37.30 10.78
C LYS A 86 6.97 38.21 10.30
N ALA A 87 5.94 37.61 9.71
CA ALA A 87 4.68 38.32 9.49
C ALA A 87 4.05 38.74 10.84
N ALA A 88 3.40 39.90 10.84
CA ALA A 88 2.54 40.31 11.95
C ALA A 88 1.39 39.32 12.12
N ASP A 89 0.99 39.08 13.36
CA ASP A 89 0.03 38.02 13.68
C ASP A 89 -1.31 38.24 12.95
N GLY A 90 -1.72 37.24 12.16
CA GLY A 90 -2.95 37.29 11.36
C GLY A 90 -2.88 38.12 10.07
N GLU A 91 -1.74 38.74 9.76
CA GLU A 91 -1.55 39.54 8.55
C GLU A 91 -0.86 38.74 7.43
N ASN A 92 -1.22 39.02 6.17
CA ASN A 92 -0.60 38.40 5.00
C ASN A 92 0.54 39.26 4.45
N VAL A 93 1.77 38.77 4.54
CA VAL A 93 2.98 39.42 4.00
C VAL A 93 3.42 38.69 2.75
N GLU A 94 3.44 39.39 1.61
CA GLU A 94 3.88 38.86 0.34
C GLU A 94 5.10 39.63 -0.17
N ILE A 95 6.21 38.93 -0.41
CA ILE A 95 7.46 39.48 -0.92
C ILE A 95 7.64 38.94 -2.34
N ARG A 96 7.53 39.82 -3.35
CA ARG A 96 7.42 39.43 -4.76
C ARG A 96 8.66 39.84 -5.54
N ALA A 97 9.22 38.90 -6.27
CA ALA A 97 10.29 39.10 -7.25
C ALA A 97 9.73 39.55 -8.61
N THR A 98 8.67 40.35 -8.61
CA THR A 98 7.91 40.69 -9.82
C THR A 98 7.50 42.14 -9.81
N SER A 99 7.38 42.75 -10.99
CA SER A 99 6.81 44.08 -11.14
C SER A 99 5.67 44.09 -12.15
N LYS A 100 4.65 44.89 -11.84
CA LYS A 100 3.45 45.07 -12.67
C LYS A 100 3.72 45.88 -13.93
N ILE A 101 3.03 45.53 -15.00
CA ILE A 101 3.15 46.13 -16.34
C ILE A 101 1.89 46.95 -16.64
N ASN A 102 2.10 48.15 -17.14
CA ASN A 102 1.04 49.09 -17.53
C ASN A 102 1.31 49.64 -18.94
N GLY A 103 0.34 50.35 -19.51
CA GLY A 103 0.50 51.08 -20.77
C GLY A 103 0.51 50.16 -21.99
N TRP A 104 -0.29 49.10 -21.95
CA TRP A 104 -0.44 48.14 -23.05
C TRP A 104 -0.96 48.81 -24.33
N GLN A 105 -0.42 48.38 -25.46
CA GLN A 105 -0.80 48.84 -26.79
C GLN A 105 -1.05 47.65 -27.71
N VAL A 106 -1.95 47.80 -28.67
CA VAL A 106 -2.15 46.80 -29.71
C VAL A 106 -0.87 46.66 -30.55
N HIS A 107 -0.40 45.42 -30.73
CA HIS A 107 0.64 45.09 -31.71
C HIS A 107 0.00 44.66 -33.04
N SER A 108 -0.77 43.57 -33.03
CA SER A 108 -1.49 43.02 -34.18
C SER A 108 -2.49 41.96 -33.71
N GLY A 109 -3.72 41.97 -34.24
CA GLY A 109 -4.76 41.02 -33.82
C GLY A 109 -4.99 41.04 -32.32
N ASN A 110 -4.85 39.87 -31.67
CA ASN A 110 -5.00 39.68 -30.22
C ASN A 110 -3.66 39.78 -29.46
N ILE A 111 -2.62 40.28 -30.12
CA ILE A 111 -1.28 40.46 -29.52
C ILE A 111 -1.14 41.91 -29.09
N TYR A 112 -0.73 42.08 -27.84
CA TYR A 112 -0.49 43.38 -27.21
C TYR A 112 0.97 43.50 -26.81
N LYS A 113 1.45 44.74 -26.67
CA LYS A 113 2.83 45.04 -26.30
C LYS A 113 2.96 46.16 -25.28
N ALA A 114 4.02 46.10 -24.49
CA ALA A 114 4.41 47.14 -23.55
C ALA A 114 5.94 47.26 -23.48
N THR A 115 6.43 48.46 -23.20
CA THR A 115 7.87 48.69 -22.95
C THR A 115 8.19 48.30 -21.51
N VAL A 116 9.07 47.32 -21.33
CA VAL A 116 9.51 46.84 -20.01
C VAL A 116 11.00 46.51 -20.05
N ASN A 117 11.68 46.63 -18.92
CA ASN A 117 13.11 46.29 -18.82
C ASN A 117 13.28 44.99 -18.04
N MET A 118 13.48 43.87 -18.76
CA MET A 118 13.76 42.56 -18.19
C MET A 118 15.28 42.30 -18.17
N SER A 119 16.00 42.94 -17.25
CA SER A 119 17.47 42.92 -17.19
C SER A 119 18.09 41.61 -16.71
N MET A 120 17.29 40.69 -16.16
CA MET A 120 17.76 39.37 -15.72
C MET A 120 18.13 38.48 -16.91
N GLU A 121 19.01 37.49 -16.67
CA GLU A 121 19.35 36.46 -17.66
C GLU A 121 18.08 35.83 -18.24
N SER A 122 18.09 35.60 -19.56
CA SER A 122 16.89 35.20 -20.30
C SER A 122 16.25 33.91 -19.78
N ARG A 123 17.05 32.99 -19.22
CA ARG A 123 16.56 31.71 -18.69
C ARG A 123 15.76 31.78 -17.41
N PHE A 124 15.83 32.90 -16.67
CA PHE A 124 15.05 33.12 -15.44
C PHE A 124 13.87 34.07 -15.67
N ARG A 125 13.68 34.56 -16.90
CA ARG A 125 12.58 35.45 -17.23
C ARG A 125 11.27 34.67 -17.21
N ALA A 126 10.31 35.19 -16.45
CA ALA A 126 8.96 34.68 -16.38
C ALA A 126 7.97 35.84 -16.47
N VAL A 127 6.79 35.55 -17.03
CA VAL A 127 5.66 36.48 -17.12
C VAL A 127 4.45 35.78 -16.52
N TYR A 128 3.67 36.54 -15.76
CA TYR A 128 2.44 36.07 -15.15
C TYR A 128 1.28 36.99 -15.52
N HIS A 129 0.12 36.41 -15.81
CA HIS A 129 -1.12 37.13 -16.01
C HIS A 129 -2.11 36.73 -14.90
N ASN A 130 -2.51 37.69 -14.07
CA ASN A 130 -3.31 37.47 -12.86
C ASN A 130 -2.71 36.39 -11.94
N GLY A 131 -1.37 36.43 -11.77
CA GLY A 131 -0.62 35.47 -10.96
C GLY A 131 -0.43 34.08 -11.57
N LYS A 132 -0.91 33.82 -12.80
CA LYS A 132 -0.70 32.54 -13.50
C LYS A 132 0.48 32.64 -14.46
N PHE A 133 1.37 31.64 -14.43
CA PHE A 133 2.51 31.53 -15.34
C PHE A 133 2.07 31.48 -16.81
N MET A 134 2.79 32.18 -17.69
CA MET A 134 2.56 32.20 -19.14
C MET A 134 3.70 31.51 -19.90
N ASP A 135 3.37 30.85 -21.00
CA ASP A 135 4.34 30.14 -21.83
C ASP A 135 5.10 31.13 -22.74
N LEU A 136 6.40 30.90 -22.93
CA LEU A 136 7.09 31.53 -24.04
C LEU A 136 6.45 31.07 -25.35
N ALA A 137 6.23 32.01 -26.28
CA ALA A 137 5.70 31.76 -27.62
C ALA A 137 6.39 30.55 -28.26
N ARG A 138 5.60 29.52 -28.61
CA ARG A 138 6.12 28.19 -28.92
C ARG A 138 5.36 27.51 -30.05
N TRP A 139 5.96 26.44 -30.56
CA TRP A 139 5.33 25.49 -31.47
C TRP A 139 5.80 24.06 -31.15
N PRO A 140 4.90 23.06 -31.05
CA PRO A 140 3.44 23.20 -31.04
C PRO A 140 2.91 24.01 -29.85
N ASN A 141 1.69 24.52 -29.99
CA ASN A 141 1.02 25.35 -28.98
C ASN A 141 0.55 24.49 -27.79
N ASN A 142 0.57 25.06 -26.58
CA ASN A 142 0.05 24.41 -25.39
C ASN A 142 -1.49 24.47 -25.37
N THR A 143 -2.15 23.49 -25.98
CA THR A 143 -3.59 23.58 -26.27
C THR A 143 -4.49 23.27 -25.08
N ASP A 144 -4.02 22.49 -24.12
CA ASP A 144 -4.75 22.15 -22.90
C ASP A 144 -4.35 23.01 -21.69
N ASN A 145 -3.36 23.88 -21.85
CA ASN A 145 -2.83 24.77 -20.83
C ASN A 145 -2.34 24.01 -19.59
N SER A 146 -1.89 22.77 -19.77
CA SER A 146 -1.24 21.99 -18.72
C SER A 146 0.26 22.02 -18.91
N ARG A 147 1.01 22.13 -17.81
CA ARG A 147 2.48 22.08 -17.83
C ARG A 147 3.02 20.65 -17.69
N TRP A 148 2.13 19.66 -17.54
CA TRP A 148 2.49 18.24 -17.48
C TRP A 148 2.41 17.58 -18.86
N THR A 149 1.70 18.21 -19.78
CA THR A 149 1.62 17.87 -21.20
C THR A 149 2.64 18.74 -21.93
N ILE A 150 3.70 18.11 -22.44
CA ILE A 150 4.82 18.88 -23.02
C ILE A 150 4.43 19.46 -24.40
N ASP A 151 3.45 18.88 -25.09
CA ASP A 151 2.97 19.29 -26.42
C ASP A 151 4.09 19.40 -27.47
N CYS A 152 4.71 18.26 -27.76
CA CYS A 152 5.83 18.16 -28.70
C CYS A 152 5.43 17.62 -30.08
N THR A 153 6.31 17.81 -31.06
CA THR A 153 6.32 17.08 -32.32
C THR A 153 7.36 15.93 -32.28
N PRO A 154 7.08 14.75 -32.85
CA PRO A 154 8.06 13.67 -32.94
C PRO A 154 9.27 14.05 -33.81
N VAL A 155 10.46 13.65 -33.37
CA VAL A 155 11.70 13.78 -34.15
C VAL A 155 11.79 12.65 -35.18
N THR A 156 12.10 12.99 -36.43
CA THR A 156 12.24 12.01 -37.54
C THR A 156 13.68 11.54 -37.76
N GLY A 157 14.66 12.29 -37.26
CA GLY A 157 16.08 12.02 -37.43
C GLY A 157 16.97 13.12 -36.83
N GLY A 158 18.28 13.01 -37.03
CA GLY A 158 19.25 13.97 -36.52
C GLY A 158 20.53 13.32 -36.00
N ASP A 159 21.37 14.14 -35.37
CA ASP A 159 22.60 13.74 -34.71
C ASP A 159 22.90 14.62 -33.48
N GLY A 160 24.17 14.71 -33.06
CA GLY A 160 24.58 15.55 -31.95
C GLY A 160 24.40 17.05 -32.18
N ALA A 161 24.18 17.53 -33.41
CA ALA A 161 24.17 18.95 -33.77
C ALA A 161 22.93 19.41 -34.55
N HIS A 162 22.03 18.50 -34.92
CA HIS A 162 20.78 18.87 -35.57
C HIS A 162 19.66 17.87 -35.33
N PHE A 163 18.42 18.35 -35.47
CA PHE A 163 17.21 17.54 -35.53
C PHE A 163 16.57 17.65 -36.92
N THR A 164 15.88 16.60 -37.35
CA THR A 164 14.86 16.68 -38.39
C THR A 164 13.49 16.36 -37.79
N ALA A 165 12.47 17.11 -38.19
CA ALA A 165 11.09 16.92 -37.79
C ALA A 165 10.18 17.41 -38.92
N ASP A 166 8.95 16.90 -38.99
CA ASP A 166 7.99 17.29 -40.01
C ASP A 166 7.18 18.51 -39.58
N ASN A 167 6.68 19.28 -40.55
CA ASN A 167 5.76 20.40 -40.37
C ASN A 167 6.29 21.55 -39.48
N ILE A 168 7.61 21.74 -39.41
CA ILE A 168 8.16 22.92 -38.72
C ILE A 168 7.63 24.18 -39.44
N PRO A 169 7.03 25.14 -38.71
CA PRO A 169 6.53 26.37 -39.30
C PRO A 169 7.63 27.12 -40.03
N ASN A 170 7.27 27.79 -41.13
CA ASN A 170 8.20 28.60 -41.92
C ASN A 170 8.50 29.94 -41.21
N ILE A 171 9.13 29.84 -40.05
CA ILE A 171 9.65 30.91 -39.20
C ILE A 171 11.17 30.80 -39.23
N ASP A 172 11.88 31.93 -39.21
CA ASP A 172 13.31 31.90 -38.92
C ASP A 172 13.52 31.68 -37.42
N TRP A 173 13.76 30.43 -37.04
CA TRP A 173 13.98 30.03 -35.66
C TRP A 173 15.36 30.39 -35.14
N THR A 174 16.25 31.00 -35.93
CA THR A 174 17.59 31.40 -35.48
C THR A 174 17.51 32.33 -34.27
N GLY A 175 18.27 32.00 -33.22
CA GLY A 175 18.24 32.68 -31.92
C GLY A 175 17.08 32.26 -31.00
N GLY A 176 16.10 31.51 -31.52
CA GLY A 176 15.10 30.81 -30.73
C GLY A 176 15.70 29.58 -30.03
N LEU A 177 14.85 28.80 -29.37
CA LEU A 177 15.23 27.68 -28.53
C LEU A 177 14.53 26.39 -28.98
N VAL A 178 15.21 25.26 -28.83
CA VAL A 178 14.64 23.92 -28.99
C VAL A 178 14.74 23.17 -27.67
N TYR A 179 13.60 22.72 -27.16
CA TYR A 179 13.52 21.73 -26.09
C TYR A 179 13.43 20.34 -26.71
N TYR A 180 14.17 19.37 -26.18
CA TYR A 180 14.13 18.01 -26.66
C TYR A 180 14.06 17.01 -25.49
N LEU A 181 13.08 16.10 -25.56
CA LEU A 181 12.99 14.93 -24.70
C LEU A 181 13.36 13.69 -25.53
N GLY A 182 14.44 13.01 -25.14
CA GLY A 182 14.92 11.84 -25.89
C GLY A 182 13.98 10.64 -25.83
N ALA A 183 14.10 9.71 -26.80
CA ALA A 183 13.26 8.49 -26.85
C ALA A 183 13.30 7.67 -25.54
N HIS A 184 14.46 7.63 -24.88
CA HIS A 184 14.62 7.02 -23.55
C HIS A 184 13.75 7.67 -22.47
N SER A 185 13.38 8.94 -22.64
CA SER A 185 12.52 9.73 -21.74
C SER A 185 13.07 9.93 -20.33
N GLY A 186 14.36 9.64 -20.08
CA GLY A 186 14.99 9.79 -18.76
C GLY A 186 15.36 11.21 -18.35
N THR A 187 15.58 12.09 -19.33
CA THR A 187 15.78 13.54 -19.13
C THR A 187 15.55 14.27 -20.45
N SER A 188 15.17 15.54 -20.36
CA SER A 188 15.20 16.50 -21.47
C SER A 188 16.48 17.33 -21.47
N TRP A 189 16.65 18.16 -22.50
CA TRP A 189 17.65 19.24 -22.56
C TRP A 189 17.24 20.31 -23.58
N THR A 190 17.82 21.52 -23.48
CA THR A 190 17.46 22.68 -24.32
C THR A 190 18.68 23.29 -25.01
N ARG A 191 18.56 23.74 -26.27
CA ARG A 191 19.63 24.44 -27.02
C ARG A 191 19.14 25.67 -27.77
N THR A 192 20.05 26.61 -27.99
CA THR A 192 19.85 27.72 -28.94
C THR A 192 19.94 27.21 -30.37
N ILE A 193 19.00 27.65 -31.20
CA ILE A 193 18.93 27.33 -32.61
C ILE A 193 19.87 28.27 -33.39
N THR A 194 20.74 27.68 -34.20
CA THR A 194 21.74 28.41 -35.01
C THR A 194 21.34 28.56 -36.47
N SER A 195 20.48 27.68 -36.97
CA SER A 195 19.91 27.72 -38.32
C SER A 195 18.65 26.83 -38.36
N SER A 196 17.73 27.12 -39.27
CA SER A 196 16.49 26.35 -39.41
C SER A 196 15.95 26.29 -40.83
N SER A 197 15.17 25.25 -41.12
CA SER A 197 14.27 25.12 -42.26
C SER A 197 12.95 24.49 -41.80
N ASN A 198 12.00 24.33 -42.71
CA ASN A 198 10.72 23.64 -42.45
C ASN A 198 10.84 22.14 -42.13
N THR A 199 12.05 21.57 -42.15
CA THR A 199 12.29 20.15 -41.81
C THR A 199 13.54 19.93 -40.96
N ARG A 200 14.25 20.99 -40.55
CA ARG A 200 15.55 20.87 -39.89
C ARG A 200 15.79 22.00 -38.91
N ILE A 201 16.34 21.66 -37.74
CA ILE A 201 16.81 22.61 -36.73
C ILE A 201 18.26 22.29 -36.41
N ASP A 202 19.16 23.24 -36.61
CA ASP A 202 20.58 23.15 -36.29
C ASP A 202 20.87 23.88 -34.98
N TYR A 203 21.82 23.37 -34.20
CA TYR A 203 22.26 23.94 -32.93
C TYR A 203 23.74 23.64 -32.66
N THR A 204 24.30 24.25 -31.62
CA THR A 204 25.67 23.91 -31.17
C THR A 204 25.69 22.49 -30.62
N GLY A 205 26.50 21.63 -31.25
CA GLY A 205 26.46 20.19 -30.98
C GLY A 205 26.74 19.76 -29.54
N VAL A 206 26.12 18.66 -29.14
CA VAL A 206 26.34 17.95 -27.87
C VAL A 206 27.19 16.69 -28.09
N ASP A 207 27.93 16.30 -27.06
CA ASP A 207 28.76 15.09 -27.11
C ASP A 207 27.90 13.84 -26.82
N ILE A 208 27.36 13.24 -27.88
CA ILE A 208 26.50 12.04 -27.81
C ILE A 208 27.23 10.78 -27.33
N THR A 209 28.52 10.85 -27.05
CA THR A 209 29.27 9.74 -26.45
C THR A 209 29.33 9.81 -24.93
N LYS A 210 28.91 10.94 -24.33
CA LYS A 210 28.89 11.17 -22.89
C LYS A 210 27.47 11.24 -22.35
N TRP A 211 27.29 10.73 -21.14
CA TRP A 211 26.07 10.93 -20.38
C TRP A 211 25.86 12.44 -20.11
N PRO A 212 24.65 12.99 -20.25
CA PRO A 212 23.37 12.30 -20.47
C PRO A 212 23.05 12.03 -21.95
N PHE A 213 23.79 12.61 -22.89
CA PHE A 213 23.43 12.54 -24.31
C PHE A 213 23.53 11.14 -24.90
N THR A 214 24.35 10.24 -24.35
CA THR A 214 24.50 8.86 -24.87
C THR A 214 23.14 8.15 -25.07
N PRO A 215 22.26 8.04 -24.07
CA PRO A 215 20.88 7.54 -24.27
C PRO A 215 19.86 8.60 -24.73
N HIS A 216 20.17 9.90 -24.60
CA HIS A 216 19.21 11.00 -24.81
C HIS A 216 19.55 11.86 -26.03
N ASN A 217 19.70 11.24 -27.21
CA ASN A 217 19.99 11.93 -28.48
C ASN A 217 19.16 11.34 -29.65
N PRO A 218 18.99 12.06 -30.77
CA PRO A 218 18.04 11.68 -31.82
C PRO A 218 18.51 10.49 -32.69
N THR A 219 19.77 10.05 -32.55
CA THR A 219 20.25 8.83 -33.23
C THR A 219 19.67 7.56 -32.60
N GLN A 220 19.27 7.63 -31.33
CA GLN A 220 18.69 6.52 -30.59
C GLN A 220 17.29 6.22 -31.09
N TRP A 221 17.00 4.93 -31.31
CA TRP A 221 15.69 4.46 -31.71
C TRP A 221 15.06 3.61 -30.59
N ARG A 222 13.80 3.87 -30.28
CA ARG A 222 12.94 3.02 -29.45
C ARG A 222 11.59 2.84 -30.11
N GLU A 223 10.88 1.77 -29.80
CA GLU A 223 9.55 1.50 -30.37
C GLU A 223 8.44 2.19 -29.56
N ASN A 224 8.68 3.43 -29.15
CA ASN A 224 7.75 4.25 -28.39
C ASN A 224 6.91 5.09 -29.37
N PRO A 225 5.59 4.83 -29.53
CA PRO A 225 4.77 5.53 -30.50
C PRO A 225 4.79 7.05 -30.29
N GLY A 226 5.04 7.81 -31.37
CA GLY A 226 5.15 9.26 -31.30
C GLY A 226 6.42 9.80 -30.64
N ASN A 227 7.34 8.92 -30.21
CA ASN A 227 8.57 9.29 -29.51
C ASN A 227 9.75 8.38 -29.88
N ASN A 228 9.74 7.81 -31.09
CA ASN A 228 10.70 6.78 -31.51
C ASN A 228 12.16 7.26 -31.46
N ARG A 229 12.39 8.55 -31.73
CA ARG A 229 13.70 9.21 -31.68
C ARG A 229 13.71 10.39 -30.72
N GLY A 230 12.77 10.44 -29.78
CA GLY A 230 12.50 11.63 -29.01
C GLY A 230 11.46 12.53 -29.66
N GLN A 231 11.16 13.63 -28.98
CA GLN A 231 10.18 14.63 -29.36
C GLN A 231 10.66 16.01 -28.92
N LEU A 232 10.26 17.06 -29.63
CA LEU A 232 10.71 18.42 -29.40
C LEU A 232 9.58 19.45 -29.49
N TYR A 233 9.83 20.63 -28.92
CA TYR A 233 9.11 21.85 -29.27
C TYR A 233 10.12 22.99 -29.46
N LEU A 234 9.72 23.97 -30.27
CA LEU A 234 10.50 25.18 -30.57
C LEU A 234 9.84 26.36 -29.88
N PHE A 235 10.62 27.30 -29.37
CA PHE A 235 10.07 28.43 -28.61
C PHE A 235 10.96 29.66 -28.63
N ASN A 236 10.45 30.74 -28.05
CA ASN A 236 11.12 32.03 -27.89
C ASN A 236 11.34 32.79 -29.21
N LYS A 237 10.27 32.92 -30.02
CA LYS A 237 10.21 33.74 -31.25
C LYS A 237 8.90 34.52 -31.30
N LEU A 238 8.94 35.79 -31.71
CA LEU A 238 7.74 36.61 -31.85
C LEU A 238 6.78 36.05 -32.90
N GLU A 239 7.33 35.50 -33.99
CA GLU A 239 6.55 34.92 -35.08
C GLU A 239 5.79 33.65 -34.68
N ALA A 240 6.16 33.05 -33.54
CA ALA A 240 5.47 31.91 -32.95
C ALA A 240 4.44 32.32 -31.88
N LEU A 241 4.28 33.63 -31.60
CA LEU A 241 3.26 34.13 -30.68
C LEU A 241 1.93 34.15 -31.42
N ASP A 242 1.20 33.04 -31.37
CA ASP A 242 -0.04 32.86 -32.12
C ASP A 242 -1.18 32.22 -31.32
N TYR A 243 -0.91 31.86 -30.06
CA TYR A 243 -1.89 31.20 -29.18
C TYR A 243 -2.12 31.94 -27.87
N ALA A 244 -3.19 31.55 -27.19
CA ALA A 244 -3.56 32.09 -25.90
C ALA A 244 -2.53 31.72 -24.82
N ASN A 245 -2.29 32.63 -23.86
CA ASN A 245 -1.33 32.48 -22.76
C ASN A 245 0.15 32.45 -23.14
N GLU A 246 0.49 33.03 -24.29
CA GLU A 246 1.87 33.09 -24.76
C GLU A 246 2.48 34.51 -24.65
N TRP A 247 3.80 34.59 -24.56
CA TRP A 247 4.55 35.84 -24.57
C TRP A 247 5.92 35.73 -25.27
N PHE A 248 6.44 36.89 -25.70
CA PHE A 248 7.79 37.03 -26.24
C PHE A 248 8.41 38.35 -25.79
N TYR A 249 9.71 38.37 -25.47
CA TYR A 249 10.42 39.59 -25.10
C TYR A 249 11.56 39.90 -26.08
N ASP A 250 11.46 41.06 -26.73
CA ASP A 250 12.53 41.62 -27.54
C ASP A 250 13.47 42.47 -26.67
N SER A 251 14.66 41.93 -26.37
CA SER A 251 15.67 42.65 -25.60
C SER A 251 16.37 43.77 -26.37
N ALA A 252 16.28 43.81 -27.71
CA ALA A 252 16.88 44.89 -28.48
C ALA A 252 16.04 46.17 -28.38
N THR A 253 14.72 46.04 -28.22
CA THR A 253 13.79 47.16 -28.10
C THR A 253 13.15 47.30 -26.71
N ASN A 254 13.49 46.42 -25.76
CA ASN A 254 12.87 46.34 -24.44
C ASN A 254 11.34 46.27 -24.52
N THR A 255 10.83 45.41 -25.40
CA THR A 255 9.39 45.28 -25.68
C THR A 255 8.92 43.88 -25.35
N LEU A 256 7.95 43.78 -24.45
CA LEU A 256 7.21 42.54 -24.18
C LEU A 256 5.98 42.50 -25.07
N TYR A 257 5.76 41.36 -25.71
CA TYR A 257 4.58 41.02 -26.50
C TYR A 257 3.85 39.87 -25.80
N LEU A 258 2.52 39.90 -25.75
CA LEU A 258 1.74 38.80 -25.20
C LEU A 258 0.36 38.70 -25.82
N GLN A 259 -0.22 37.51 -25.69
CA GLN A 259 -1.62 37.23 -25.97
C GLN A 259 -2.26 36.59 -24.73
N THR A 260 -3.30 37.23 -24.18
CA THR A 260 -4.02 36.72 -23.01
C THR A 260 -4.90 35.52 -23.36
N ALA A 261 -5.38 34.81 -22.34
CA ALA A 261 -6.31 33.68 -22.48
C ALA A 261 -7.57 34.03 -23.30
N ASP A 262 -8.12 35.22 -23.08
CA ASP A 262 -9.34 35.73 -23.71
C ASP A 262 -9.08 36.48 -25.03
N GLY A 263 -7.81 36.76 -25.35
CA GLY A 263 -7.41 37.56 -26.51
C GLY A 263 -7.64 39.07 -26.36
N ASP A 264 -8.16 39.51 -25.21
CA ASP A 264 -8.40 40.92 -24.91
C ASP A 264 -7.14 41.63 -24.42
N MET A 265 -7.11 42.96 -24.54
CA MET A 265 -5.99 43.74 -24.04
C MET A 265 -5.90 43.60 -22.52
N PRO A 266 -4.73 43.23 -21.95
CA PRO A 266 -4.60 43.14 -20.51
C PRO A 266 -4.80 44.51 -19.85
N ALA A 267 -5.51 44.52 -18.72
CA ALA A 267 -5.64 45.73 -17.91
C ALA A 267 -4.30 46.12 -17.29
N ASP A 268 -4.14 47.43 -17.01
CA ASP A 268 -2.98 47.94 -16.28
C ASP A 268 -2.82 47.21 -14.94
N GLY A 269 -1.63 46.63 -14.74
CA GLY A 269 -1.26 45.91 -13.53
C GLY A 269 -1.79 44.48 -13.42
N ALA A 270 -2.47 43.97 -14.45
CA ALA A 270 -2.89 42.56 -14.53
C ALA A 270 -1.76 41.61 -14.92
N VAL A 271 -0.73 42.13 -15.61
CA VAL A 271 0.45 41.37 -16.03
C VAL A 271 1.65 41.81 -15.21
N GLU A 272 2.47 40.85 -14.83
CA GLU A 272 3.69 41.07 -14.07
C GLU A 272 4.85 40.23 -14.64
N TYR A 273 6.08 40.71 -14.47
CA TYR A 273 7.28 40.02 -14.94
C TYR A 273 8.30 39.86 -13.82
N ALA A 274 9.07 38.78 -13.87
CA ALA A 274 10.13 38.52 -12.89
C ALA A 274 11.27 39.56 -12.96
N THR A 275 11.68 40.09 -11.81
CA THR A 275 12.69 41.15 -11.68
C THR A 275 14.03 40.66 -11.12
N SER A 276 14.02 39.57 -10.34
CA SER A 276 15.23 38.98 -9.76
C SER A 276 15.14 37.46 -9.67
N LYS A 277 16.30 36.80 -9.64
CA LYS A 277 16.39 35.34 -9.40
C LYS A 277 16.09 35.04 -7.95
N PHE A 278 16.69 35.80 -7.03
CA PHE A 278 16.50 35.66 -5.59
C PHE A 278 15.68 36.83 -5.06
N ILE A 279 14.70 36.52 -4.23
CA ILE A 279 13.86 37.51 -3.52
C ILE A 279 14.18 37.56 -2.03
N SER A 280 14.87 36.54 -1.52
CA SER A 280 15.47 36.56 -0.19
C SER A 280 16.79 35.81 -0.19
N GLU A 281 17.79 36.41 0.44
CA GLU A 281 19.13 35.83 0.62
C GLU A 281 19.56 35.96 2.09
N LEU A 282 19.89 34.82 2.72
CA LEU A 282 20.45 34.77 4.06
C LEU A 282 21.96 34.56 3.97
N LYS A 283 22.72 35.55 4.43
CA LYS A 283 24.19 35.60 4.36
C LYS A 283 24.86 35.50 5.73
N GLY A 284 24.08 35.48 6.80
CA GLY A 284 24.53 35.33 8.17
C GLY A 284 23.97 34.06 8.83
N ASP A 285 24.38 33.85 10.07
CA ASP A 285 23.99 32.68 10.86
C ASP A 285 22.83 33.00 11.80
N TYR A 286 22.13 31.97 12.27
CA TYR A 286 21.06 32.11 13.27
C TYR A 286 19.99 33.13 12.86
N ILE A 287 19.54 33.05 11.61
CA ILE A 287 18.42 33.83 11.05
C ILE A 287 17.19 32.94 10.97
N LYS A 288 16.04 33.46 11.37
CA LYS A 288 14.74 32.79 11.28
C LYS A 288 13.81 33.59 10.36
N LEU A 289 13.35 32.97 9.28
CA LEU A 289 12.21 33.46 8.49
C LEU A 289 10.95 32.71 8.93
N GLU A 290 9.87 33.44 9.22
CA GLU A 290 8.65 32.84 9.78
C GLU A 290 7.36 33.41 9.18
N GLY A 291 6.54 32.56 8.55
CA GLY A 291 5.21 32.96 8.09
C GLY A 291 5.20 33.94 6.91
N LEU A 292 6.26 33.97 6.10
CA LEU A 292 6.40 34.88 4.95
C LEU A 292 6.01 34.18 3.64
N ASN A 293 5.35 34.91 2.73
CA ASN A 293 4.99 34.41 1.40
C ASN A 293 5.90 35.04 0.34
N PHE A 294 6.56 34.21 -0.46
CA PHE A 294 7.44 34.59 -1.56
C PHE A 294 6.83 34.20 -2.90
N PHE A 295 6.95 35.09 -3.90
CA PHE A 295 6.42 34.85 -5.24
C PHE A 295 7.42 35.23 -6.34
N GLY A 296 7.60 34.36 -7.32
CA GLY A 296 8.30 34.65 -8.57
C GLY A 296 9.84 34.64 -8.51
N GLY A 297 10.42 34.39 -7.33
CA GLY A 297 11.87 34.30 -7.14
C GLY A 297 12.24 33.39 -5.96
N SER A 298 13.48 32.88 -6.00
CA SER A 298 14.01 31.89 -5.07
C SER A 298 14.34 32.50 -3.71
N VAL A 299 14.30 31.67 -2.68
CA VAL A 299 14.92 31.95 -1.37
C VAL A 299 16.24 31.20 -1.30
N LYS A 300 17.30 31.86 -0.84
CA LYS A 300 18.65 31.30 -0.78
C LYS A 300 19.27 31.45 0.60
N ILE A 301 19.93 30.40 1.06
CA ILE A 301 20.88 30.45 2.17
C ILE A 301 22.28 30.28 1.59
N ASP A 302 23.15 31.26 1.80
CA ASP A 302 24.50 31.27 1.25
C ASP A 302 25.42 30.25 1.95
N ASN A 303 26.53 29.94 1.28
CA ASN A 303 27.54 29.05 1.84
C ASN A 303 28.18 29.69 3.09
N ASN A 304 28.31 28.93 4.17
CA ASN A 304 28.70 29.38 5.52
C ASN A 304 27.68 30.33 6.19
N ALA A 305 26.43 30.34 5.76
CA ALA A 305 25.32 30.94 6.49
C ALA A 305 24.57 29.81 7.21
N ASP A 306 25.07 29.43 8.38
CA ASP A 306 24.71 28.20 9.07
C ASP A 306 23.68 28.43 10.19
N ASN A 307 23.08 27.35 10.68
CA ASN A 307 22.14 27.39 11.81
C ASN A 307 20.89 28.24 11.55
N ASN A 308 20.44 28.30 10.29
CA ASN A 308 19.30 29.10 9.87
C ASN A 308 17.97 28.32 9.92
N GLN A 309 16.86 29.03 9.98
CA GLN A 309 15.52 28.45 10.08
C GLN A 309 14.55 29.10 9.08
N ILE A 310 13.84 28.28 8.31
CA ILE A 310 12.74 28.70 7.42
C ILE A 310 11.49 27.97 7.88
N ILE A 311 10.55 28.71 8.48
CA ILE A 311 9.43 28.14 9.23
C ILE A 311 8.11 28.68 8.70
N ASN A 312 7.17 27.80 8.34
CA ASN A 312 5.81 28.17 7.91
C ASN A 312 5.77 29.19 6.75
N CYS A 313 6.80 29.22 5.90
CA CYS A 313 6.87 30.11 4.76
C CYS A 313 6.20 29.48 3.53
N LYS A 314 5.71 30.31 2.62
CA LYS A 314 5.23 29.87 1.30
C LYS A 314 6.15 30.39 0.21
N ILE A 315 6.56 29.54 -0.72
CA ILE A 315 7.31 29.94 -1.91
C ILE A 315 6.54 29.44 -3.13
N THR A 316 6.14 30.35 -4.02
CA THR A 316 5.40 30.01 -5.24
C THR A 316 6.08 30.58 -6.47
N HIS A 317 6.24 29.75 -7.51
CA HIS A 317 7.02 30.13 -8.70
C HIS A 317 8.44 30.58 -8.34
N GLY A 318 9.08 29.88 -7.39
CA GLY A 318 10.38 30.30 -6.86
C GLY A 318 11.49 30.18 -7.89
N SER A 319 11.44 29.17 -8.77
CA SER A 319 12.45 29.00 -9.82
C SER A 319 11.78 28.58 -11.13
N GLU A 320 11.37 29.56 -11.91
CA GLU A 320 10.75 29.36 -13.22
C GLU A 320 11.69 29.70 -14.37
N GLY A 321 11.43 29.10 -15.54
CA GLY A 321 12.16 29.38 -16.77
C GLY A 321 12.61 28.11 -17.48
N TYR A 322 13.76 28.17 -18.15
CA TYR A 322 14.27 27.06 -18.95
C TYR A 322 15.68 26.59 -18.54
N ASP A 323 16.03 25.37 -18.97
CA ASP A 323 17.31 24.70 -18.64
C ASP A 323 18.54 25.49 -19.13
N SER A 324 19.71 25.19 -18.57
CA SER A 324 20.98 25.73 -19.06
C SER A 324 21.23 25.30 -20.51
N LEU A 325 21.49 26.28 -21.38
CA LEU A 325 21.71 26.07 -22.82
C LEU A 325 23.06 25.42 -23.13
N THR A 326 23.93 25.27 -22.12
CA THR A 326 25.28 24.70 -22.24
C THR A 326 25.50 23.52 -21.30
N ASN A 327 24.43 22.97 -20.71
CA ASN A 327 24.56 21.83 -19.80
C ASN A 327 25.26 20.64 -20.46
N THR A 328 26.19 20.04 -19.71
CA THR A 328 26.87 18.79 -20.06
C THR A 328 26.48 17.65 -19.13
N SER A 329 25.56 17.92 -18.20
CA SER A 329 24.95 16.97 -17.28
C SER A 329 23.42 17.17 -17.30
N ALA A 330 22.67 16.21 -16.75
CA ALA A 330 21.21 16.34 -16.65
C ALA A 330 20.75 17.07 -15.37
N GLN A 331 21.68 17.48 -14.50
CA GLN A 331 21.38 18.06 -13.19
C GLN A 331 21.52 19.57 -13.21
N VAL A 332 20.68 20.25 -12.42
CA VAL A 332 20.75 21.68 -12.20
C VAL A 332 20.91 21.99 -10.70
N GLY A 333 21.60 23.09 -10.41
CA GLY A 333 21.82 23.60 -9.05
C GLY A 333 20.79 24.65 -8.63
N GLU A 334 19.71 24.83 -9.40
CA GLU A 334 18.68 25.82 -9.12
C GLU A 334 17.46 25.20 -8.42
N ALA A 335 16.83 25.96 -7.51
CA ALA A 335 15.64 25.54 -6.78
C ALA A 335 14.80 26.73 -6.30
N SER A 336 13.54 26.48 -5.91
CA SER A 336 12.73 27.49 -5.22
C SER A 336 13.31 27.86 -3.85
N LEU A 337 13.93 26.89 -3.17
CA LEU A 337 14.71 27.07 -1.95
C LEU A 337 16.10 26.46 -2.11
N GLU A 338 17.13 27.29 -2.21
CA GLU A 338 18.53 26.89 -2.39
C GLU A 338 19.30 26.98 -1.04
N ILE A 339 19.76 25.85 -0.52
CA ILE A 339 20.46 25.76 0.78
C ILE A 339 21.92 25.38 0.59
N LEU A 340 22.81 26.29 0.98
CA LEU A 340 24.25 26.10 1.00
C LEU A 340 24.85 26.17 2.41
N GLY A 341 24.05 26.43 3.45
CA GLY A 341 24.50 26.51 4.84
C GLY A 341 24.16 25.27 5.67
N ASP A 342 25.06 24.90 6.58
CA ASP A 342 24.92 23.77 7.49
C ASP A 342 23.83 24.00 8.56
N ASN A 343 23.36 22.91 9.18
CA ASN A 343 22.46 22.95 10.33
C ASN A 343 21.17 23.76 10.10
N THR A 344 20.67 23.75 8.86
CA THR A 344 19.44 24.48 8.48
C THR A 344 18.21 23.65 8.82
N LEU A 345 17.19 24.29 9.41
CA LEU A 345 15.86 23.73 9.60
C LEU A 345 14.86 24.34 8.61
N ILE A 346 14.18 23.48 7.85
CA ILE A 346 13.07 23.85 6.97
C ILE A 346 11.82 23.12 7.47
N LYS A 347 10.87 23.85 8.05
CA LYS A 347 9.70 23.26 8.71
C LYS A 347 8.40 23.92 8.29
N GLY A 348 7.36 23.13 8.03
CA GLY A 348 6.00 23.64 7.84
C GLY A 348 5.81 24.50 6.58
N CYS A 349 6.77 24.48 5.65
CA CYS A 349 6.75 25.35 4.48
C CYS A 349 5.88 24.78 3.36
N THR A 350 5.29 25.67 2.56
CA THR A 350 4.60 25.31 1.31
C THR A 350 5.43 25.75 0.12
N ILE A 351 5.84 24.82 -0.73
CA ILE A 351 6.59 25.12 -1.95
C ILE A 351 5.78 24.64 -3.14
N ASN A 352 5.46 25.54 -4.06
CA ASN A 352 4.59 25.21 -5.19
C ASN A 352 5.08 25.87 -6.48
N HIS A 353 5.02 25.12 -7.58
CA HIS A 353 5.44 25.55 -8.92
C HIS A 353 6.94 25.90 -8.99
N SER A 354 7.72 25.01 -9.61
CA SER A 354 9.12 25.23 -9.94
C SER A 354 9.42 24.50 -11.24
N SER A 355 10.08 25.16 -12.19
CA SER A 355 10.58 24.52 -13.41
C SER A 355 11.72 23.53 -13.12
N VAL A 356 12.39 23.70 -11.99
CA VAL A 356 13.52 22.88 -11.50
C VAL A 356 13.18 22.33 -10.10
N SER A 357 14.15 22.17 -9.20
CA SER A 357 13.92 21.57 -7.88
C SER A 357 13.04 22.45 -6.98
N GLY A 358 12.36 21.83 -6.01
CA GLY A 358 11.62 22.55 -4.96
C GLY A 358 12.60 23.05 -3.90
N ILE A 359 13.18 22.12 -3.16
CA ILE A 359 14.26 22.34 -2.19
C ILE A 359 15.54 21.66 -2.69
N LEU A 360 16.63 22.42 -2.79
CA LEU A 360 17.97 21.88 -3.02
C LEU A 360 18.83 22.12 -1.79
N ILE A 361 19.41 21.06 -1.24
CA ILE A 361 20.48 21.14 -0.25
C ILE A 361 21.77 20.64 -0.91
N ALA A 362 22.73 21.54 -1.09
CA ALA A 362 23.92 21.23 -1.85
C ALA A 362 24.96 20.53 -0.98
N GLY A 363 25.16 19.21 -1.19
CA GLY A 363 26.06 18.42 -0.36
C GLY A 363 27.55 18.73 -0.44
N TRP A 364 27.95 19.66 -1.32
CA TRP A 364 29.31 20.21 -1.32
C TRP A 364 29.49 21.38 -0.34
N ALA A 365 28.39 21.96 0.15
CA ALA A 365 28.37 23.15 1.01
C ALA A 365 27.69 22.88 2.37
N ALA A 366 26.61 22.09 2.36
CA ALA A 366 25.74 21.90 3.52
C ALA A 366 25.67 20.43 3.98
N SER A 367 25.33 20.26 5.26
CA SER A 367 25.16 19.01 5.99
C SER A 367 24.34 19.24 7.26
N ASN A 368 23.93 18.16 7.94
CA ASN A 368 23.21 18.21 9.22
C ASN A 368 21.90 19.03 9.19
N CYS A 369 21.23 19.07 8.03
CA CYS A 369 19.99 19.84 7.87
C CYS A 369 18.75 18.95 8.08
N THR A 370 17.66 19.58 8.52
CA THR A 370 16.35 18.94 8.71
C THR A 370 15.32 19.57 7.79
N VAL A 371 14.63 18.75 7.01
CA VAL A 371 13.51 19.13 6.14
C VAL A 371 12.29 18.37 6.62
N GLU A 372 11.40 19.05 7.34
CA GLU A 372 10.25 18.39 7.98
C GLU A 372 8.90 19.08 7.81
N GLU A 373 7.82 18.31 7.78
CA GLU A 373 6.44 18.83 7.78
C GLU A 373 6.14 19.81 6.62
N ASN A 374 6.83 19.69 5.49
CA ASN A 374 6.63 20.57 4.35
C ASN A 374 5.62 20.00 3.34
N TYR A 375 4.83 20.87 2.73
CA TYR A 375 3.98 20.54 1.59
C TYR A 375 4.62 21.06 0.30
N ILE A 376 5.02 20.16 -0.59
CA ILE A 376 5.75 20.51 -1.82
C ILE A 376 4.96 19.99 -3.02
N SER A 377 4.72 20.84 -4.02
CA SER A 377 3.93 20.41 -5.16
C SER A 377 4.33 21.06 -6.48
N ASN A 378 4.05 20.31 -7.55
CA ASN A 378 4.20 20.73 -8.93
C ASN A 378 5.60 21.24 -9.30
N ILE A 379 6.56 20.32 -9.23
CA ILE A 379 7.99 20.58 -9.37
C ILE A 379 8.54 19.90 -10.64
N ASP A 380 9.60 20.49 -11.21
CA ASP A 380 10.35 19.96 -12.36
C ASP A 380 9.53 19.90 -13.66
N TYR A 381 8.95 21.02 -14.08
CA TYR A 381 8.27 21.11 -15.39
C TYR A 381 9.20 20.91 -16.60
N LEU A 382 10.52 20.96 -16.40
CA LEU A 382 11.48 20.70 -17.48
C LEU A 382 11.67 19.20 -17.72
N GLY A 383 11.43 18.36 -16.72
CA GLY A 383 11.65 16.92 -16.83
C GLY A 383 13.12 16.57 -16.95
N ILE A 384 13.93 17.12 -16.03
CA ILE A 384 15.37 16.93 -15.93
C ILE A 384 15.72 16.27 -14.58
N HIS A 385 17.00 16.12 -14.22
CA HIS A 385 17.36 15.60 -12.89
C HIS A 385 17.21 16.68 -11.81
N ALA A 386 15.97 17.12 -11.61
CA ALA A 386 15.48 17.95 -10.52
C ALA A 386 14.41 17.17 -9.74
N SER A 387 14.11 17.61 -8.52
CA SER A 387 13.17 16.92 -7.63
C SER A 387 12.52 17.88 -6.63
N PRO A 388 11.32 17.58 -6.12
CA PRO A 388 10.71 18.27 -4.98
C PRO A 388 11.67 18.51 -3.81
N ILE A 389 12.39 17.45 -3.39
CA ILE A 389 13.52 17.54 -2.46
C ILE A 389 14.71 16.87 -3.13
N ARG A 390 15.82 17.60 -3.27
CA ARG A 390 17.06 17.10 -3.85
C ARG A 390 18.24 17.40 -2.93
N THR A 391 18.96 16.36 -2.51
CA THR A 391 20.16 16.53 -1.70
C THR A 391 21.21 15.43 -1.89
N SER A 392 22.47 15.84 -1.86
CA SER A 392 23.64 14.96 -1.71
C SER A 392 24.38 15.20 -0.39
N ALA A 393 23.81 16.04 0.50
CA ALA A 393 24.37 16.39 1.79
C ALA A 393 24.30 15.23 2.79
N ASN A 394 25.26 15.17 3.71
CA ASN A 394 25.32 14.12 4.73
C ASN A 394 24.51 14.51 5.98
N ASN A 395 24.16 13.49 6.78
CA ASN A 395 23.47 13.62 8.06
C ASN A 395 22.12 14.35 7.94
N MET A 396 21.40 14.09 6.85
CA MET A 396 20.12 14.75 6.58
C MET A 396 18.98 14.04 7.30
N LYS A 397 18.02 14.83 7.78
CA LYS A 397 16.70 14.33 8.20
C LYS A 397 15.63 14.86 7.26
N VAL A 398 14.96 13.97 6.54
CA VAL A 398 13.87 14.30 5.62
C VAL A 398 12.61 13.60 6.13
N LEU A 399 11.80 14.33 6.89
CA LEU A 399 10.78 13.75 7.76
C LEU A 399 9.38 14.30 7.47
N LYS A 400 8.34 13.48 7.40
CA LYS A 400 6.94 13.98 7.46
C LYS A 400 6.58 15.00 6.37
N ASN A 401 7.21 14.93 5.20
CA ASN A 401 6.86 15.84 4.10
C ASN A 401 5.74 15.23 3.25
N THR A 402 4.85 16.05 2.72
CA THR A 402 3.88 15.66 1.68
C THR A 402 4.32 16.26 0.35
N ILE A 403 4.55 15.41 -0.64
CA ILE A 403 5.01 15.77 -1.99
C ILE A 403 3.98 15.30 -3.01
N VAL A 404 3.52 16.20 -3.88
CA VAL A 404 2.53 15.88 -4.93
C VAL A 404 2.93 16.48 -6.27
N ASN A 405 2.96 15.64 -7.31
CA ASN A 405 3.29 15.99 -8.69
C ASN A 405 4.75 16.42 -8.92
N ALA A 406 5.49 15.58 -9.64
CA ALA A 406 6.84 15.88 -10.11
C ALA A 406 7.06 15.41 -11.56
N GLY A 407 7.82 16.19 -12.34
CA GLY A 407 8.11 15.86 -13.74
C GLY A 407 8.93 14.57 -13.89
N ARG A 408 10.01 14.45 -13.10
CA ARG A 408 10.85 13.26 -13.04
C ARG A 408 10.75 12.52 -11.71
N ASP A 409 11.59 12.84 -10.73
CA ASP A 409 11.71 12.11 -9.47
C ASP A 409 10.75 12.65 -8.41
N GLY A 410 10.20 11.79 -7.56
CA GLY A 410 9.42 12.25 -6.40
C GLY A 410 10.31 12.90 -5.33
N MET A 411 11.46 12.28 -5.03
CA MET A 411 12.49 12.83 -4.16
C MET A 411 13.87 12.21 -4.44
N TYR A 412 14.94 12.93 -4.11
CA TYR A 412 16.31 12.48 -4.28
C TYR A 412 17.18 12.76 -3.05
N VAL A 413 17.69 11.69 -2.44
CA VAL A 413 18.61 11.75 -1.29
C VAL A 413 19.77 10.77 -1.52
N SER A 414 21.00 11.28 -1.65
CA SER A 414 22.19 10.45 -1.97
C SER A 414 23.39 10.68 -1.04
N GLY A 415 23.23 11.50 0.00
CA GLY A 415 24.23 11.68 1.05
C GLY A 415 24.43 10.44 1.91
N SER A 416 25.28 10.53 2.91
CA SER A 416 25.53 9.47 3.90
C SER A 416 24.87 9.78 5.24
N ASN A 417 24.54 8.74 6.01
CA ASN A 417 23.92 8.82 7.34
C ASN A 417 22.61 9.63 7.34
N CYS A 418 21.80 9.49 6.28
CA CYS A 418 20.54 10.20 6.15
C CYS A 418 19.38 9.34 6.65
N GLU A 419 18.41 9.99 7.29
CA GLU A 419 17.13 9.44 7.72
C GLU A 419 16.02 10.02 6.84
N ILE A 420 15.29 9.16 6.14
CA ILE A 420 14.19 9.54 5.26
C ILE A 420 12.95 8.80 5.74
N ALA A 421 12.07 9.50 6.46
CA ALA A 421 10.98 8.84 7.14
C ALA A 421 9.65 9.58 7.15
N TYR A 422 8.55 8.81 7.18
CA TYR A 422 7.20 9.36 7.30
C TYR A 422 6.82 10.32 6.18
N ASN A 423 7.47 10.28 5.01
CA ASN A 423 7.11 11.13 3.87
C ASN A 423 6.00 10.47 3.05
N ASP A 424 5.04 11.28 2.63
CA ASP A 424 4.01 10.92 1.65
C ASP A 424 4.41 11.56 0.31
N VAL A 425 4.72 10.74 -0.69
CA VAL A 425 5.19 11.20 -2.00
C VAL A 425 4.36 10.54 -3.09
N SER A 426 3.71 11.37 -3.90
CA SER A 426 2.82 10.90 -4.96
C SER A 426 2.92 11.67 -6.26
N GLY A 427 2.54 11.00 -7.35
CA GLY A 427 2.40 11.64 -8.67
C GLY A 427 3.72 12.07 -9.31
N SER A 428 4.83 11.35 -9.10
CA SER A 428 6.07 11.60 -9.84
C SER A 428 6.03 11.02 -11.27
N GLN A 429 7.10 11.23 -12.04
CA GLN A 429 7.24 10.80 -13.44
C GLN A 429 6.11 11.32 -14.36
N LYS A 430 5.62 12.55 -14.14
CA LYS A 430 4.59 13.14 -15.01
C LYS A 430 5.08 13.44 -16.43
N ILE A 431 6.38 13.63 -16.60
CA ILE A 431 7.04 14.00 -17.86
C ILE A 431 8.02 12.90 -18.31
N ASN A 432 8.78 12.33 -17.36
CA ASN A 432 9.85 11.39 -17.66
C ASN A 432 9.48 9.93 -17.37
N SER A 433 10.43 9.05 -17.64
CA SER A 433 10.42 7.65 -17.26
C SER A 433 11.83 7.24 -16.82
N ASP A 434 11.99 6.04 -16.28
CA ASP A 434 13.25 5.51 -15.76
C ASP A 434 13.75 6.29 -14.54
N SER A 435 12.85 6.46 -13.56
CA SER A 435 13.18 6.90 -12.21
C SER A 435 12.16 6.37 -11.19
N GLY A 436 12.25 6.82 -9.94
CA GLY A 436 11.41 6.34 -8.85
C GLY A 436 10.73 7.46 -8.07
N VAL A 437 9.69 7.12 -7.31
CA VAL A 437 9.10 8.01 -6.32
C VAL A 437 10.18 8.42 -5.32
N PHE A 438 10.94 7.45 -4.81
CA PHE A 438 12.28 7.67 -4.26
C PHE A 438 13.33 7.27 -5.29
N TYR A 439 14.27 8.17 -5.59
CA TYR A 439 15.35 7.91 -6.55
C TYR A 439 16.71 8.31 -5.95
N THR A 440 17.74 7.50 -6.18
CA THR A 440 19.12 7.84 -5.83
C THR A 440 20.11 7.14 -6.75
N VAL A 441 21.32 7.68 -6.85
CA VAL A 441 22.45 7.06 -7.55
C VAL A 441 23.61 6.97 -6.57
N GLY A 442 24.29 5.82 -6.58
CA GLY A 442 25.37 5.56 -5.66
C GLY A 442 26.77 5.72 -6.24
N ASN A 443 27.73 5.29 -5.43
CA ASN A 443 29.15 5.28 -5.75
C ASN A 443 29.83 4.17 -4.91
N ALA A 444 31.16 4.19 -4.80
CA ALA A 444 31.88 3.17 -4.05
C ALA A 444 31.58 3.16 -2.53
N ASN A 445 31.03 4.24 -1.98
CA ASN A 445 30.84 4.41 -0.54
C ASN A 445 29.56 3.75 -0.05
N LEU A 446 29.65 3.08 1.10
CA LEU A 446 28.48 2.71 1.90
C LEU A 446 27.83 3.98 2.45
N LYS A 447 26.54 4.17 2.16
CA LYS A 447 25.82 5.38 2.53
C LYS A 447 25.35 5.37 3.99
N ASN A 448 25.01 4.21 4.53
CA ASN A 448 24.41 4.06 5.85
C ASN A 448 23.13 4.91 5.98
N ASN A 449 22.26 4.85 4.97
CA ASN A 449 20.99 5.58 4.96
C ASN A 449 19.85 4.67 5.41
N GLU A 450 18.91 5.24 6.16
CA GLU A 450 17.69 4.58 6.63
C GLU A 450 16.49 5.22 5.93
N LEU A 451 15.69 4.41 5.24
CA LEU A 451 14.50 4.82 4.51
C LEU A 451 13.31 4.06 5.09
N HIS A 452 12.44 4.72 5.84
CA HIS A 452 11.38 4.00 6.57
C HIS A 452 10.06 4.71 6.78
N HIS A 453 8.97 3.94 6.90
CA HIS A 453 7.64 4.47 7.19
C HIS A 453 7.17 5.52 6.18
N ASN A 454 7.63 5.44 4.92
CA ASN A 454 7.18 6.34 3.87
C ASN A 454 6.04 5.72 3.07
N TRP A 455 5.20 6.58 2.51
CA TRP A 455 4.20 6.25 1.50
C TRP A 455 4.68 6.74 0.14
N PHE A 456 4.90 5.82 -0.80
CA PHE A 456 5.41 6.10 -2.14
C PHE A 456 4.45 5.58 -3.19
N HIS A 457 3.70 6.47 -3.86
CA HIS A 457 2.54 5.99 -4.61
C HIS A 457 2.06 6.81 -5.80
N ASP A 458 1.10 6.24 -6.53
CA ASP A 458 0.37 6.86 -7.63
C ASP A 458 1.31 7.50 -8.67
N ALA A 459 2.32 6.74 -9.09
CA ALA A 459 3.33 7.17 -10.03
C ALA A 459 3.26 6.34 -11.32
N THR A 460 3.03 7.02 -12.44
CA THR A 460 2.93 6.36 -13.74
C THR A 460 3.62 7.21 -14.80
N ALA A 461 4.59 6.61 -15.48
CA ALA A 461 5.30 7.29 -16.56
C ALA A 461 4.39 7.48 -17.80
N PRO A 462 4.58 8.53 -18.61
CA PRO A 462 3.65 8.87 -19.69
C PRO A 462 3.65 7.85 -20.82
N ALA A 463 2.53 7.69 -21.53
CA ALA A 463 2.37 6.67 -22.57
C ALA A 463 3.42 6.75 -23.71
N TYR A 464 3.96 7.95 -24.01
CA TYR A 464 5.00 8.14 -25.03
C TYR A 464 6.39 7.62 -24.61
N SER A 465 6.58 7.23 -23.35
CA SER A 465 7.89 6.86 -22.80
C SER A 465 8.25 5.38 -22.94
N HIS A 466 7.28 4.54 -23.32
CA HIS A 466 7.41 3.10 -23.40
C HIS A 466 6.62 2.54 -24.59
N LYS A 467 6.84 1.25 -24.89
CA LYS A 467 6.10 0.56 -25.95
C LYS A 467 4.69 0.20 -25.46
N PRO A 468 3.68 0.14 -26.35
CA PRO A 468 2.36 -0.36 -25.98
C PRO A 468 2.45 -1.77 -25.40
N GLY A 469 1.87 -1.96 -24.21
CA GLY A 469 1.87 -3.24 -23.50
C GLY A 469 3.11 -3.49 -22.60
N GLU A 470 4.10 -2.60 -22.61
CA GLU A 470 5.15 -2.58 -21.59
C GLU A 470 4.77 -1.59 -20.46
N PRO A 471 5.23 -1.81 -19.22
CA PRO A 471 5.03 -0.86 -18.14
C PRO A 471 5.79 0.46 -18.41
N GLY A 472 5.15 1.59 -18.11
CA GLY A 472 5.88 2.84 -17.98
C GLY A 472 6.83 2.77 -16.79
N LYS A 473 8.11 3.11 -16.96
CA LYS A 473 9.12 2.94 -15.91
C LYS A 473 9.01 4.03 -14.84
N ALA A 474 8.13 3.82 -13.86
CA ALA A 474 8.04 4.58 -12.63
C ALA A 474 8.08 3.59 -11.46
N ALA A 475 9.23 3.52 -10.79
CA ALA A 475 9.43 2.61 -9.67
C ALA A 475 8.97 3.26 -8.35
N GLY A 476 8.67 2.45 -7.33
CA GLY A 476 8.47 2.95 -5.97
C GLY A 476 9.77 3.48 -5.38
N ILE A 477 10.70 2.57 -5.11
CA ILE A 477 12.04 2.88 -4.59
C ILE A 477 13.07 2.43 -5.63
N TYR A 478 13.83 3.39 -6.16
CA TYR A 478 14.87 3.15 -7.14
C TYR A 478 16.24 3.52 -6.56
N LEU A 479 16.95 2.48 -6.12
CA LEU A 479 18.36 2.54 -5.74
C LEU A 479 19.20 2.27 -6.99
N ASP A 480 19.30 3.28 -7.85
CA ASP A 480 19.94 3.16 -9.15
C ASP A 480 21.46 2.94 -9.00
N ASN A 481 22.14 2.82 -10.14
CA ASN A 481 23.54 2.50 -10.35
C ASN A 481 24.45 2.69 -9.13
N ASN A 482 24.99 1.57 -8.66
CA ASN A 482 26.02 1.51 -7.60
C ASN A 482 25.57 2.03 -6.22
N SER A 483 24.29 1.96 -5.88
CA SER A 483 23.81 2.33 -4.53
C SER A 483 24.24 1.29 -3.48
N LYS A 484 24.65 1.75 -2.29
CA LYS A 484 25.21 0.87 -1.27
C LYS A 484 24.93 1.33 0.14
N GLY A 485 24.71 0.38 1.05
CA GLY A 485 24.50 0.66 2.47
C GLY A 485 23.18 1.38 2.73
N TYR A 486 22.08 0.82 2.24
CA TYR A 486 20.73 1.32 2.51
C TYR A 486 19.96 0.28 3.32
N THR A 487 19.32 0.72 4.40
CA THR A 487 18.32 -0.05 5.13
C THR A 487 16.96 0.54 4.79
N VAL A 488 16.14 -0.22 4.08
CA VAL A 488 14.83 0.19 3.56
C VAL A 488 13.76 -0.64 4.27
N HIS A 489 12.97 -0.03 5.16
CA HIS A 489 12.01 -0.80 5.93
C HIS A 489 10.70 -0.11 6.28
N HIS A 490 9.62 -0.86 6.44
CA HIS A 490 8.30 -0.32 6.83
C HIS A 490 7.78 0.74 5.86
N ASN A 491 8.20 0.74 4.59
CA ASN A 491 7.62 1.60 3.58
C ASN A 491 6.42 0.91 2.92
N VAL A 492 5.43 1.71 2.51
CA VAL A 492 4.31 1.25 1.70
C VAL A 492 4.45 1.86 0.32
N ILE A 493 4.46 1.01 -0.69
CA ILE A 493 4.54 1.40 -2.10
C ILE A 493 3.26 0.96 -2.78
N TRP A 494 2.55 1.85 -3.46
CA TRP A 494 1.38 1.41 -4.23
C TRP A 494 1.06 2.18 -5.49
N ASN A 495 0.34 1.54 -6.42
CA ASN A 495 -0.07 2.11 -7.70
C ASN A 495 1.10 2.75 -8.47
N VAL A 496 2.22 2.02 -8.55
CA VAL A 496 3.38 2.42 -9.36
C VAL A 496 3.42 1.59 -10.64
N SER A 497 3.68 2.21 -11.78
CA SER A 497 3.50 1.53 -13.07
C SER A 497 4.58 0.51 -13.43
N TRP A 498 5.67 0.42 -12.67
CA TRP A 498 6.78 -0.52 -12.90
C TRP A 498 7.06 -1.39 -11.67
N SER A 499 8.29 -1.37 -11.14
CA SER A 499 8.70 -2.18 -10.00
C SER A 499 8.48 -1.47 -8.66
N GLY A 500 8.15 -2.23 -7.62
CA GLY A 500 8.21 -1.73 -6.25
C GLY A 500 9.64 -1.31 -5.90
N TYR A 501 10.60 -2.21 -6.14
CA TYR A 501 12.04 -1.95 -6.04
C TYR A 501 12.75 -2.03 -7.38
N GLN A 502 13.56 -1.03 -7.67
CA GLN A 502 14.51 -1.06 -8.78
C GLN A 502 15.93 -0.89 -8.26
N VAL A 503 16.83 -1.79 -8.67
CA VAL A 503 18.26 -1.71 -8.36
C VAL A 503 19.10 -1.97 -9.60
N ASN A 504 20.19 -1.22 -9.84
CA ASN A 504 21.00 -1.41 -11.04
C ASN A 504 22.51 -1.51 -10.79
N TRP A 505 23.20 -2.28 -11.62
CA TRP A 505 24.66 -2.45 -11.61
C TRP A 505 25.17 -2.96 -10.24
N ASN A 506 26.29 -2.42 -9.73
CA ASN A 506 26.98 -2.88 -8.52
C ASN A 506 26.31 -2.38 -7.23
N ASN A 507 25.07 -2.79 -7.00
CA ASN A 507 24.33 -2.55 -5.77
C ASN A 507 24.69 -3.57 -4.69
N THR A 508 25.19 -3.11 -3.53
CA THR A 508 25.67 -4.00 -2.45
C THR A 508 25.27 -3.49 -1.08
N ASN A 509 25.15 -4.38 -0.09
CA ASN A 509 24.79 -4.02 1.28
C ASN A 509 23.44 -3.29 1.35
N LEU A 510 22.45 -3.79 0.62
CA LEU A 510 21.08 -3.32 0.65
C LEU A 510 20.23 -4.25 1.52
N ASP A 511 19.54 -3.70 2.50
CA ASP A 511 18.68 -4.43 3.43
C ASP A 511 17.23 -3.96 3.25
N PHE A 512 16.38 -4.76 2.60
CA PHE A 512 14.95 -4.48 2.42
C PHE A 512 14.13 -5.31 3.41
N PHE A 513 13.55 -4.68 4.44
CA PHE A 513 12.85 -5.38 5.51
C PHE A 513 11.42 -4.86 5.73
N HIS A 514 10.43 -5.74 5.94
CA HIS A 514 9.11 -5.31 6.41
C HIS A 514 8.48 -4.22 5.54
N ASN A 515 8.51 -4.29 4.21
CA ASN A 515 7.83 -3.30 3.37
C ASN A 515 6.61 -3.93 2.69
N THR A 516 5.64 -3.10 2.34
CA THR A 516 4.42 -3.51 1.63
C THR A 516 4.41 -2.92 0.23
N ILE A 517 4.26 -3.76 -0.79
CA ILE A 517 4.13 -3.36 -2.20
C ILE A 517 2.75 -3.80 -2.72
N TRP A 518 1.94 -2.85 -3.20
CA TRP A 518 0.58 -3.10 -3.66
C TRP A 518 0.32 -2.46 -5.03
N ASN A 519 -0.12 -3.23 -6.03
CA ASN A 519 -0.37 -2.71 -7.38
C ASN A 519 0.85 -2.05 -8.05
N ALA A 520 2.04 -2.61 -7.80
CA ALA A 520 3.15 -2.49 -8.73
C ALA A 520 2.99 -3.54 -9.84
N GLU A 521 3.63 -3.35 -11.00
CA GLU A 521 3.65 -4.39 -12.04
C GLU A 521 4.50 -5.59 -11.61
N ARG A 522 5.49 -5.36 -10.74
CA ARG A 522 6.27 -6.41 -10.07
C ARG A 522 6.85 -5.95 -8.74
N ALA A 523 7.13 -6.89 -7.83
CA ALA A 523 7.78 -6.60 -6.55
C ALA A 523 9.15 -5.93 -6.74
N MET A 524 10.01 -6.51 -7.59
CA MET A 524 11.37 -6.03 -7.80
C MET A 524 11.86 -6.30 -9.22
N ASP A 525 12.80 -5.47 -9.69
CA ASP A 525 13.59 -5.74 -10.89
C ASP A 525 15.01 -5.15 -10.77
N SER A 526 15.90 -5.61 -11.64
CA SER A 526 17.30 -5.19 -11.64
C SER A 526 17.95 -5.21 -13.02
N TRP A 527 18.66 -4.14 -13.36
CA TRP A 527 19.55 -4.13 -14.53
C TRP A 527 21.00 -4.31 -14.07
N VAL A 528 21.45 -5.56 -13.97
CA VAL A 528 22.76 -5.91 -13.41
C VAL A 528 23.92 -5.55 -14.33
N ASN A 529 23.75 -5.65 -15.65
CA ASN A 529 24.72 -5.21 -16.66
C ASN A 529 26.16 -5.77 -16.45
N GLY A 530 26.27 -7.04 -16.03
CA GLY A 530 27.56 -7.71 -15.82
C GLY A 530 28.31 -7.30 -14.55
N TYR A 531 27.70 -6.49 -13.68
CA TYR A 531 28.25 -6.17 -12.36
C TYR A 531 27.89 -7.24 -11.34
N THR A 532 28.67 -7.35 -10.27
CA THR A 532 28.33 -8.19 -9.12
C THR A 532 27.43 -7.42 -8.16
N GLN A 533 26.35 -8.07 -7.71
CA GLN A 533 25.53 -7.65 -6.58
C GLN A 533 25.79 -8.65 -5.44
N GLU A 534 26.03 -8.16 -4.22
CA GLU A 534 26.38 -8.99 -3.07
C GLU A 534 25.97 -8.35 -1.75
N ASN A 535 25.84 -9.18 -0.71
CA ASN A 535 25.48 -8.75 0.64
C ASN A 535 24.14 -8.01 0.72
N ASN A 536 23.22 -8.31 -0.18
CA ASN A 536 21.88 -7.75 -0.16
C ASN A 536 20.90 -8.72 0.47
N LYS A 537 19.89 -8.22 1.19
CA LYS A 537 18.89 -9.02 1.89
C LYS A 537 17.49 -8.49 1.62
N ILE A 538 16.53 -9.40 1.48
CA ILE A 538 15.11 -9.09 1.31
C ILE A 538 14.34 -9.99 2.28
N TYR A 539 13.88 -9.44 3.40
CA TYR A 539 13.18 -10.19 4.45
C TYR A 539 11.84 -9.59 4.86
N ASN A 540 10.85 -10.43 5.16
CA ASN A 540 9.56 -10.01 5.73
C ASN A 540 8.81 -8.97 4.87
N ASN A 541 9.04 -8.92 3.56
CA ASN A 541 8.33 -8.00 2.67
C ASN A 541 7.08 -8.68 2.09
N PHE A 542 6.08 -7.86 1.83
CA PHE A 542 4.86 -8.24 1.14
C PHE A 542 4.85 -7.63 -0.27
N ALA A 543 4.42 -8.40 -1.28
CA ALA A 543 4.00 -7.86 -2.57
C ALA A 543 2.73 -8.57 -3.08
N ASN A 544 1.85 -7.87 -3.79
CA ASN A 544 0.65 -8.54 -4.33
C ASN A 544 0.87 -9.21 -5.68
N THR A 545 1.91 -8.81 -6.41
CA THR A 545 2.25 -9.34 -7.74
C THR A 545 3.75 -9.27 -8.04
N GLY A 546 4.18 -10.10 -8.99
CA GLY A 546 5.56 -10.17 -9.49
C GLY A 546 6.55 -10.81 -8.52
N GLU A 547 7.69 -11.22 -9.06
CA GLU A 547 8.72 -11.93 -8.32
C GLU A 547 9.75 -10.99 -7.70
N TRP A 548 10.43 -11.46 -6.65
CA TRP A 548 11.68 -10.86 -6.19
C TRP A 548 12.80 -11.18 -7.20
N PHE A 549 13.68 -10.21 -7.45
CA PHE A 549 14.75 -10.40 -8.43
C PHE A 549 15.84 -11.35 -7.92
N SER A 550 16.28 -12.27 -8.79
CA SER A 550 17.53 -13.03 -8.62
C SER A 550 18.08 -13.47 -9.98
N GLU A 551 19.23 -12.94 -10.38
CA GLU A 551 20.02 -13.40 -11.53
C GLU A 551 21.00 -14.50 -11.12
N THR A 552 21.52 -14.46 -9.88
CA THR A 552 22.39 -15.50 -9.32
C THR A 552 21.90 -15.92 -7.94
N SER A 553 22.25 -17.11 -7.45
CA SER A 553 21.79 -17.58 -6.14
C SER A 553 22.36 -16.81 -4.92
N THR A 554 23.14 -15.75 -5.14
CA THR A 554 23.88 -15.01 -4.09
C THR A 554 23.75 -13.50 -4.20
N ASP A 555 23.02 -12.97 -5.18
CA ASP A 555 22.83 -11.52 -5.34
C ASP A 555 22.00 -10.93 -4.20
N PHE A 556 20.95 -11.65 -3.79
CA PHE A 556 20.07 -11.34 -2.67
C PHE A 556 19.84 -12.60 -1.81
N ASP A 557 19.96 -12.44 -0.49
CA ASP A 557 19.44 -13.40 0.48
C ASP A 557 17.95 -13.10 0.71
N ILE A 558 17.07 -13.90 0.12
CA ILE A 558 15.61 -13.68 0.10
C ILE A 558 14.95 -14.70 1.03
N LYS A 559 14.32 -14.24 2.12
CA LYS A 559 13.68 -15.12 3.13
C LYS A 559 12.40 -14.53 3.70
N ASP A 560 11.42 -15.38 3.95
CA ASP A 560 10.20 -15.02 4.70
C ASP A 560 9.46 -13.80 4.10
N ASN A 561 9.43 -13.69 2.78
CA ASN A 561 8.61 -12.71 2.06
C ASN A 561 7.37 -13.41 1.51
N LEU A 562 6.27 -12.67 1.36
CA LEU A 562 5.02 -13.18 0.82
C LEU A 562 4.66 -12.49 -0.49
N ILE A 563 4.30 -13.29 -1.50
CA ILE A 563 3.65 -12.81 -2.73
C ILE A 563 2.28 -13.48 -2.87
N THR A 564 1.21 -12.68 -2.81
CA THR A 564 -0.18 -13.18 -2.86
C THR A 564 -1.11 -12.14 -3.47
N SER A 565 -1.97 -12.55 -4.39
CA SER A 565 -2.94 -11.64 -5.02
C SER A 565 -4.13 -11.31 -4.11
N THR A 566 -4.34 -12.10 -3.06
CA THR A 566 -5.43 -11.86 -2.09
C THR A 566 -4.96 -10.86 -1.05
N SER A 567 -5.67 -9.76 -0.88
CA SER A 567 -5.31 -8.74 0.13
C SER A 567 -5.32 -9.34 1.54
N PRO A 568 -4.18 -9.34 2.26
CA PRO A 568 -4.12 -9.71 3.67
C PRO A 568 -4.49 -8.54 4.60
N PHE A 569 -4.79 -7.37 4.06
CA PHE A 569 -4.99 -6.14 4.81
C PHE A 569 -6.47 -5.86 5.11
N GLU A 570 -6.72 -5.01 6.11
CA GLU A 570 -8.07 -4.62 6.52
C GLU A 570 -8.85 -3.90 5.42
N ASP A 571 -8.23 -2.92 4.74
CA ASP A 571 -8.86 -2.16 3.65
C ASP A 571 -7.83 -1.41 2.78
N ASP A 572 -7.13 -2.15 1.91
CA ASP A 572 -6.08 -1.62 1.03
C ASP A 572 -6.59 -0.53 0.05
N ASN A 573 -7.86 -0.60 -0.37
CA ASN A 573 -8.46 0.40 -1.26
C ASN A 573 -8.60 1.77 -0.58
N ASN A 574 -8.70 1.80 0.75
CA ASN A 574 -8.74 3.03 1.55
C ASN A 574 -7.42 3.27 2.30
N GLN A 575 -6.29 2.77 1.78
CA GLN A 575 -4.94 2.98 2.31
C GLN A 575 -4.75 2.40 3.73
N ASN A 576 -5.56 1.43 4.13
CA ASN A 576 -5.41 0.73 5.39
C ASN A 576 -4.68 -0.60 5.18
N PHE A 577 -3.36 -0.55 5.24
CA PHE A 577 -2.47 -1.71 5.09
C PHE A 577 -2.17 -2.44 6.41
N MET A 578 -2.99 -2.23 7.45
CA MET A 578 -2.93 -3.05 8.67
C MET A 578 -3.30 -4.50 8.34
N PRO A 579 -2.56 -5.51 8.83
CA PRO A 579 -2.94 -6.92 8.67
C PRO A 579 -4.31 -7.21 9.30
N LYS A 580 -5.20 -7.86 8.54
CA LYS A 580 -6.51 -8.28 9.08
C LYS A 580 -6.39 -9.56 9.91
N ALA A 581 -7.40 -9.84 10.72
CA ALA A 581 -7.49 -11.07 11.50
C ALA A 581 -7.37 -12.34 10.63
N GLY A 582 -6.60 -13.32 11.10
CA GLY A 582 -6.33 -14.57 10.38
C GLY A 582 -5.56 -14.41 9.06
N SER A 583 -4.95 -13.25 8.78
CA SER A 583 -4.15 -13.06 7.57
C SER A 583 -2.84 -13.86 7.61
N GLU A 584 -2.38 -14.26 6.43
CA GLU A 584 -1.13 -15.02 6.25
C GLU A 584 0.15 -14.20 6.49
N VAL A 585 0.03 -12.87 6.70
CA VAL A 585 1.16 -12.00 7.04
C VAL A 585 1.33 -11.81 8.55
N PHE A 586 0.31 -12.15 9.34
CA PHE A 586 0.34 -12.00 10.79
C PHE A 586 1.19 -13.08 11.46
N ASP A 587 2.09 -12.70 12.37
CA ASP A 587 2.91 -13.59 13.20
C ASP A 587 3.78 -14.59 12.40
N THR A 588 4.13 -14.25 11.16
CA THR A 588 4.83 -15.16 10.22
C THR A 588 6.18 -14.65 9.75
N GLY A 589 6.50 -13.38 10.01
CA GLY A 589 7.80 -12.79 9.71
C GLY A 589 8.88 -13.31 10.64
N ARG A 590 10.13 -13.22 10.20
CA ARG A 590 11.29 -13.66 10.97
C ARG A 590 11.82 -12.55 11.87
N VAL A 591 12.39 -12.92 13.02
CA VAL A 591 13.24 -11.99 13.78
C VAL A 591 14.57 -11.79 13.03
N ILE A 592 14.87 -10.54 12.65
CA ILE A 592 16.07 -10.21 11.86
C ILE A 592 17.23 -9.86 12.80
N ALA A 593 18.29 -10.65 12.77
CA ALA A 593 19.47 -10.41 13.63
C ALA A 593 20.11 -9.04 13.32
N GLY A 594 20.29 -8.22 14.36
CA GLY A 594 20.85 -6.87 14.23
C GLY A 594 19.83 -5.78 13.82
N PHE A 595 18.57 -6.15 13.60
CA PHE A 595 17.46 -5.24 13.31
C PHE A 595 16.27 -5.60 14.19
N THR A 596 16.21 -4.98 15.38
CA THR A 596 15.13 -5.23 16.34
C THR A 596 14.08 -4.13 16.24
N LYS A 597 12.83 -4.51 15.93
CA LYS A 597 11.65 -3.64 16.04
C LYS A 597 10.64 -4.27 17.01
N PRO A 598 9.85 -3.47 17.75
CA PRO A 598 8.75 -3.99 18.57
C PRO A 598 7.71 -4.67 17.68
N PHE A 599 7.19 -5.82 18.11
CA PHE A 599 6.04 -6.49 17.51
C PHE A 599 5.17 -7.09 18.60
N LYS A 600 3.91 -7.39 18.28
CA LYS A 600 2.96 -7.99 19.22
C LYS A 600 2.50 -9.35 18.69
N GLY A 601 2.77 -10.40 19.46
CA GLY A 601 2.50 -11.77 19.06
C GLY A 601 3.72 -12.65 19.27
N ASN A 602 3.80 -13.75 18.53
CA ASN A 602 4.91 -14.70 18.59
C ASN A 602 6.07 -14.33 17.67
N ALA A 603 5.81 -13.56 16.61
CA ALA A 603 6.80 -13.15 15.61
C ALA A 603 6.39 -11.80 14.99
N PRO A 604 7.29 -11.06 14.33
CA PRO A 604 6.88 -9.85 13.63
C PRO A 604 6.05 -10.20 12.39
N ASP A 605 5.25 -9.26 11.92
CA ASP A 605 4.42 -9.42 10.74
C ASP A 605 5.22 -9.22 9.43
N ILE A 606 4.76 -9.85 8.36
CA ILE A 606 5.24 -9.57 7.00
C ILE A 606 4.58 -8.28 6.50
N GLY A 607 5.39 -7.37 5.95
CA GLY A 607 4.93 -6.07 5.44
C GLY A 607 5.21 -4.93 6.41
N ALA A 608 4.66 -3.75 6.09
CA ALA A 608 5.02 -2.48 6.71
C ALA A 608 4.30 -2.14 8.02
N TYR A 609 3.30 -2.92 8.38
CA TYR A 609 2.47 -2.70 9.56
C TYR A 609 2.44 -3.97 10.40
N GLU A 610 2.64 -3.78 11.70
CA GLU A 610 2.42 -4.81 12.71
C GLU A 610 0.97 -4.74 13.19
N ARG A 611 0.26 -5.85 13.15
CA ARG A 611 -1.08 -5.97 13.72
C ARG A 611 -1.01 -5.63 15.21
N PHE A 612 -1.95 -4.84 15.70
CA PHE A 612 -1.96 -4.26 17.05
C PHE A 612 -0.81 -3.28 17.36
N GLY A 613 0.07 -3.02 16.39
CA GLY A 613 1.04 -1.94 16.41
C GLY A 613 0.38 -0.59 16.10
N THR A 614 1.18 0.48 16.10
CA THR A 614 0.67 1.79 15.74
C THR A 614 0.24 1.79 14.28
N LYS A 615 -0.98 2.26 14.01
CA LYS A 615 -1.43 2.58 12.65
C LYS A 615 -0.79 3.88 12.19
N TRP A 616 0.51 3.81 11.94
CA TRP A 616 1.33 4.95 11.54
C TRP A 616 0.86 5.47 10.17
N THR A 617 1.04 6.77 9.96
CA THR A 617 0.70 7.45 8.71
C THR A 617 1.88 8.27 8.23
N ALA A 618 1.86 8.71 6.96
CA ALA A 618 2.90 9.54 6.38
C ALA A 618 2.38 10.96 6.05
N GLY A 619 3.30 11.85 5.67
CA GLY A 619 3.02 13.24 5.30
C GLY A 619 3.05 14.22 6.47
N VAL A 620 2.60 15.45 6.24
CA VAL A 620 2.67 16.56 7.21
C VAL A 620 1.95 16.30 8.54
N ASN A 621 1.03 15.33 8.56
CA ASN A 621 0.28 14.91 9.75
C ASN A 621 0.61 13.46 10.16
N ALA A 622 1.82 12.98 9.83
CA ALA A 622 2.26 11.64 10.13
C ALA A 622 2.11 11.28 11.62
N ILE A 623 1.50 10.13 11.87
CA ILE A 623 1.53 9.44 13.14
C ILE A 623 2.76 8.54 13.11
N GLU A 624 3.71 8.75 14.02
CA GLU A 624 4.91 7.91 14.09
C GLU A 624 4.61 6.54 14.71
N ASP A 625 5.30 5.51 14.24
CA ASP A 625 5.20 4.17 14.80
C ASP A 625 5.86 4.11 16.18
N THR A 626 5.05 3.87 17.21
CA THR A 626 5.50 3.66 18.58
C THR A 626 5.56 2.18 18.95
N GLY A 627 5.11 1.29 18.06
CA GLY A 627 4.82 -0.12 18.34
C GLY A 627 3.53 -0.34 19.14
N GLU A 628 2.86 0.73 19.59
CA GLU A 628 1.63 0.65 20.36
C GLU A 628 0.42 1.01 19.51
N GLY A 629 -0.45 0.03 19.27
CA GLY A 629 -1.79 0.22 18.71
C GLY A 629 -2.89 0.27 19.77
N ASP A 630 -4.14 0.28 19.30
CA ASP A 630 -5.31 0.22 20.15
C ASP A 630 -5.33 -1.05 21.02
N ASN A 631 -6.03 -0.98 22.15
CA ASN A 631 -6.21 -2.15 23.00
C ASN A 631 -6.98 -3.24 22.25
N LEU A 632 -6.41 -4.44 22.23
CA LEU A 632 -7.03 -5.62 21.66
C LEU A 632 -8.41 -5.85 22.31
N THR A 633 -9.45 -5.96 21.49
CA THR A 633 -10.82 -6.26 21.89
C THR A 633 -11.13 -7.72 21.60
N ILE A 634 -12.22 -8.24 22.16
CA ILE A 634 -12.61 -9.62 21.86
C ILE A 634 -12.91 -9.81 20.37
N TYR A 635 -13.34 -8.78 19.65
CA TYR A 635 -13.71 -8.86 18.23
C TYR A 635 -12.51 -8.98 17.30
N ASP A 636 -11.30 -8.74 17.81
CA ASP A 636 -10.06 -8.91 17.07
C ASP A 636 -9.60 -10.39 17.00
N THR A 637 -10.15 -11.25 17.85
CA THR A 637 -9.81 -12.69 17.88
C THR A 637 -10.81 -13.50 17.07
N GLN A 638 -10.32 -14.42 16.24
CA GLN A 638 -11.11 -15.48 15.61
C GLN A 638 -11.04 -16.76 16.43
N PHE A 639 -12.18 -17.43 16.61
CA PHE A 639 -12.26 -18.68 17.36
C PHE A 639 -12.69 -19.83 16.44
N THR A 640 -11.90 -20.90 16.41
CA THR A 640 -12.30 -22.19 15.87
C THR A 640 -12.98 -22.98 16.98
N ILE A 641 -14.25 -23.32 16.79
CA ILE A 641 -15.04 -24.07 17.78
C ILE A 641 -15.45 -25.40 17.16
N LEU A 642 -14.94 -26.50 17.70
CA LEU A 642 -15.23 -27.85 17.27
C LEU A 642 -16.07 -28.58 18.31
N ALA A 643 -17.21 -29.09 17.87
CA ALA A 643 -18.14 -29.87 18.69
C ALA A 643 -18.08 -31.35 18.32
N ALA A 644 -17.71 -32.19 19.28
CA ALA A 644 -17.80 -33.63 19.17
C ALA A 644 -19.08 -34.14 19.84
N THR A 645 -19.79 -35.03 19.14
CA THR A 645 -20.93 -35.76 19.70
C THR A 645 -20.47 -36.66 20.83
N GLU A 646 -21.39 -37.09 21.70
CA GLU A 646 -21.08 -38.14 22.67
C GLU A 646 -20.52 -39.38 21.95
N THR A 647 -19.63 -40.11 22.64
CA THR A 647 -18.95 -41.30 22.07
C THR A 647 -19.87 -42.49 21.87
N CYS A 648 -20.97 -42.52 22.64
CA CYS A 648 -21.92 -43.61 22.81
C CYS A 648 -23.25 -43.03 23.32
N PRO A 649 -24.42 -43.62 22.99
CA PRO A 649 -25.71 -43.09 23.41
C PRO A 649 -25.84 -42.98 24.94
N ASN A 650 -26.29 -41.83 25.43
CA ASN A 650 -26.51 -41.52 26.85
C ASN A 650 -25.25 -41.55 27.72
N GLN A 651 -24.06 -41.36 27.13
CA GLN A 651 -22.84 -41.21 27.93
C GLN A 651 -22.62 -39.78 28.40
N ASN A 652 -23.30 -38.80 27.79
CA ASN A 652 -23.18 -37.39 28.16
C ASN A 652 -21.72 -36.90 28.13
N ASN A 653 -20.93 -37.43 27.19
CA ASN A 653 -19.51 -37.13 27.05
C ASN A 653 -19.17 -36.48 25.71
N GLY A 654 -20.06 -35.62 25.23
CA GLY A 654 -19.74 -34.70 24.15
C GLY A 654 -18.62 -33.73 24.57
N LYS A 655 -17.96 -33.13 23.58
CA LYS A 655 -16.83 -32.23 23.83
C LYS A 655 -16.93 -30.99 22.97
N ILE A 656 -16.51 -29.85 23.52
CA ILE A 656 -16.27 -28.63 22.76
C ILE A 656 -14.79 -28.29 22.90
N ASN A 657 -14.10 -28.20 21.79
CA ASN A 657 -12.77 -27.64 21.70
C ASN A 657 -12.88 -26.22 21.16
N ILE A 658 -12.25 -25.26 21.84
CA ILE A 658 -12.18 -23.86 21.45
C ILE A 658 -10.71 -23.51 21.26
N GLU A 659 -10.35 -23.09 20.07
CA GLU A 659 -9.01 -22.58 19.74
C GLU A 659 -9.13 -21.13 19.27
N ALA A 660 -8.41 -20.23 19.94
CA ALA A 660 -8.27 -18.83 19.53
C ALA A 660 -7.13 -18.69 18.51
N ASP A 661 -7.27 -17.84 17.50
CA ASP A 661 -6.16 -17.49 16.59
C ASP A 661 -5.05 -16.69 17.29
N LEU A 662 -5.40 -15.94 18.33
CA LEU A 662 -4.49 -15.13 19.15
C LEU A 662 -4.37 -15.68 20.57
N GLU A 663 -3.15 -15.75 21.12
CA GLU A 663 -2.96 -16.07 22.53
C GLU A 663 -3.21 -14.84 23.41
N GLN A 664 -4.26 -14.87 24.23
CA GLN A 664 -4.62 -13.80 25.17
C GLN A 664 -5.30 -14.39 26.41
N ASN A 665 -5.42 -13.62 27.48
CA ASN A 665 -6.16 -14.07 28.65
C ASN A 665 -7.68 -14.02 28.40
N TYR A 666 -8.25 -15.13 27.95
CA TYR A 666 -9.69 -15.27 27.69
C TYR A 666 -10.43 -15.89 28.87
N LYS A 667 -11.75 -15.69 28.85
CA LYS A 667 -12.74 -16.32 29.69
C LYS A 667 -13.86 -16.83 28.80
N VAL A 668 -14.12 -18.13 28.82
CA VAL A 668 -15.33 -18.72 28.22
C VAL A 668 -16.37 -18.89 29.32
N SER A 669 -17.57 -18.36 29.08
CA SER A 669 -18.76 -18.61 29.88
C SER A 669 -19.59 -19.68 29.18
N PHE A 670 -19.72 -20.84 29.83
CA PHE A 670 -20.46 -21.99 29.32
C PHE A 670 -21.29 -22.59 30.46
N ASN A 671 -22.60 -22.76 30.25
CA ASN A 671 -23.54 -23.28 31.27
C ASN A 671 -23.47 -22.57 32.63
N GLY A 672 -23.23 -21.25 32.62
CA GLY A 672 -23.12 -20.45 33.84
C GLY A 672 -21.81 -20.63 34.61
N VAL A 673 -20.82 -21.32 34.03
CA VAL A 673 -19.48 -21.48 34.57
C VAL A 673 -18.50 -20.70 33.69
N ASP A 674 -17.73 -19.83 34.33
CA ASP A 674 -16.65 -19.09 33.70
C ASP A 674 -15.33 -19.84 33.85
N THR A 675 -14.67 -20.14 32.74
CA THR A 675 -13.36 -20.81 32.71
C THR A 675 -12.36 -19.98 31.92
N ASN A 676 -11.16 -19.82 32.46
CA ASN A 676 -10.09 -19.05 31.81
C ASN A 676 -9.25 -19.95 30.90
N PHE A 677 -8.84 -19.42 29.76
CA PHE A 677 -7.91 -20.09 28.85
C PHE A 677 -7.07 -19.06 28.09
N THR A 678 -5.96 -19.49 27.49
CA THR A 678 -5.04 -18.57 26.78
C THR A 678 -5.06 -18.73 25.27
N LYS A 679 -5.00 -19.97 24.78
CA LYS A 679 -4.97 -20.29 23.36
C LYS A 679 -6.04 -21.32 23.00
N GLU A 680 -6.11 -22.38 23.79
CA GLU A 680 -7.00 -23.51 23.54
C GLU A 680 -7.64 -23.97 24.86
N ILE A 681 -8.87 -24.47 24.78
CA ILE A 681 -9.56 -25.13 25.88
C ILE A 681 -10.48 -26.24 25.38
N ASP A 682 -10.44 -27.38 26.07
CA ASP A 682 -11.41 -28.44 25.95
C ASP A 682 -12.44 -28.36 27.09
N ILE A 683 -13.71 -28.37 26.73
CA ILE A 683 -14.84 -28.54 27.65
C ILE A 683 -15.41 -29.94 27.37
N GLU A 684 -15.27 -30.84 28.34
CA GLU A 684 -15.69 -32.24 28.23
C GLU A 684 -16.97 -32.52 29.04
N ASP A 685 -17.45 -33.78 28.96
CA ASP A 685 -18.60 -34.28 29.72
C ASP A 685 -19.89 -33.47 29.50
N ILE A 686 -20.14 -33.11 28.23
CA ILE A 686 -21.31 -32.32 27.82
C ILE A 686 -22.44 -33.25 27.37
N GLU A 687 -23.63 -33.05 27.93
CA GLU A 687 -24.85 -33.75 27.49
C GLU A 687 -25.24 -33.34 26.05
N PRO A 688 -25.93 -34.20 25.28
CA PRO A 688 -26.48 -33.78 23.98
C PRO A 688 -27.48 -32.62 24.12
N GLY A 689 -27.28 -31.55 23.34
CA GLY A 689 -28.09 -30.35 23.42
C GLY A 689 -27.51 -29.17 22.61
N VAL A 690 -28.28 -28.09 22.54
CA VAL A 690 -27.83 -26.82 21.95
C VAL A 690 -27.45 -25.87 23.08
N TYR A 691 -26.23 -25.37 23.05
CA TYR A 691 -25.65 -24.51 24.07
C TYR A 691 -25.22 -23.18 23.49
N GLU A 692 -25.40 -22.10 24.25
CA GLU A 692 -24.76 -20.81 23.99
C GLU A 692 -23.49 -20.73 24.84
N LEU A 693 -22.37 -20.38 24.21
CA LEU A 693 -21.13 -20.07 24.89
C LEU A 693 -20.69 -18.67 24.51
N CYS A 694 -20.18 -17.91 25.47
CA CYS A 694 -19.67 -16.56 25.25
C CYS A 694 -18.22 -16.46 25.67
N ILE A 695 -17.35 -15.97 24.79
CA ILE A 695 -15.93 -15.78 25.06
C ILE A 695 -15.67 -14.29 25.22
N SER A 696 -14.92 -13.89 26.25
CA SER A 696 -14.49 -12.51 26.50
C SER A 696 -13.02 -12.45 26.88
N LEU A 697 -12.39 -11.30 26.73
CA LEU A 697 -11.09 -11.04 27.36
C LEU A 697 -11.27 -10.80 28.87
N ILE A 698 -10.37 -11.33 29.69
CA ILE A 698 -10.43 -11.12 31.15
C ILE A 698 -10.29 -9.62 31.46
N GLY A 699 -11.27 -9.08 32.19
CA GLY A 699 -11.31 -7.67 32.56
C GLY A 699 -12.08 -6.77 31.60
N ASN A 700 -12.53 -7.30 30.45
CA ASN A 700 -13.39 -6.60 29.50
C ASN A 700 -14.86 -7.00 29.66
N THR A 701 -15.77 -6.12 29.23
CA THR A 701 -17.23 -6.35 29.27
C THR A 701 -17.80 -6.92 27.98
N GLU A 702 -17.04 -6.88 26.89
CA GLU A 702 -17.47 -7.34 25.56
C GLU A 702 -17.23 -8.85 25.39
N SER A 703 -18.12 -9.53 24.66
CA SER A 703 -18.01 -10.97 24.41
C SER A 703 -18.49 -11.35 23.01
N GLN A 704 -17.86 -12.35 22.40
CA GLN A 704 -18.39 -13.06 21.23
C GLN A 704 -19.16 -14.30 21.69
N CYS A 705 -20.42 -14.46 21.26
CA CYS A 705 -21.28 -15.57 21.66
C CYS A 705 -21.62 -16.48 20.47
N PHE A 706 -21.59 -17.78 20.70
CA PHE A 706 -21.75 -18.83 19.68
C PHE A 706 -22.77 -19.88 20.13
N ASN A 707 -23.56 -20.37 19.18
CA ASN A 707 -24.46 -21.51 19.42
C ASN A 707 -23.80 -22.81 18.93
N VAL A 708 -23.69 -23.79 19.82
CA VAL A 708 -23.03 -25.07 19.56
C VAL A 708 -23.99 -26.23 19.80
N ASP A 709 -24.10 -27.14 18.84
CA ASP A 709 -24.98 -28.32 18.87
C ASP A 709 -24.18 -29.60 19.13
N ILE A 710 -24.32 -30.16 20.34
CA ILE A 710 -23.79 -31.47 20.70
C ILE A 710 -24.86 -32.52 20.41
N LYS A 711 -24.64 -33.31 19.35
CA LYS A 711 -25.60 -34.36 18.96
C LYS A 711 -25.44 -35.62 19.80
N ALA A 712 -26.55 -36.32 20.01
CA ALA A 712 -26.54 -37.65 20.60
C ALA A 712 -25.89 -38.67 19.65
N ALA A 713 -25.21 -39.67 20.22
CA ALA A 713 -24.71 -40.80 19.46
C ALA A 713 -25.87 -41.67 18.97
N SER A 714 -25.68 -42.30 17.82
CA SER A 714 -26.71 -43.16 17.24
C SER A 714 -26.66 -44.57 17.81
N GLN A 715 -27.82 -45.11 18.20
CA GLN A 715 -27.98 -46.55 18.42
C GLN A 715 -27.89 -47.32 17.10
N ILE A 716 -27.44 -48.58 17.17
CA ILE A 716 -27.47 -49.48 16.03
C ILE A 716 -28.92 -49.64 15.55
N SER A 717 -29.14 -49.49 14.25
CA SER A 717 -30.45 -49.67 13.64
C SER A 717 -30.30 -50.13 12.20
N GLY A 718 -31.30 -50.85 11.71
CA GLY A 718 -31.30 -51.45 10.39
C GLY A 718 -32.66 -52.04 10.06
N LYS A 719 -32.80 -52.49 8.82
CA LYS A 719 -33.98 -53.22 8.35
C LYS A 719 -33.60 -54.66 8.09
N SER A 720 -34.58 -55.55 8.17
CA SER A 720 -34.39 -56.95 7.85
C SER A 720 -35.58 -57.49 7.07
N SER A 721 -35.35 -58.56 6.31
CA SER A 721 -36.39 -59.27 5.57
C SER A 721 -36.09 -60.76 5.49
N LEU A 722 -37.13 -61.58 5.68
CA LEU A 722 -37.01 -63.03 5.74
C LEU A 722 -37.29 -63.67 4.37
N GLY A 723 -36.26 -64.28 3.78
CA GLY A 723 -36.32 -65.07 2.54
C GLY A 723 -36.37 -66.58 2.79
N LYS A 724 -36.22 -67.41 1.76
CA LYS A 724 -36.25 -68.88 1.90
C LYS A 724 -34.96 -69.38 2.59
N ASN A 725 -35.05 -69.66 3.89
CA ASN A 725 -33.95 -70.09 4.79
C ASN A 725 -32.88 -69.03 5.08
N LYS A 726 -33.13 -67.74 4.78
CA LYS A 726 -32.18 -66.66 5.00
C LYS A 726 -32.83 -65.39 5.54
N LEU A 727 -32.14 -64.68 6.43
CA LEU A 727 -32.48 -63.33 6.85
C LEU A 727 -31.54 -62.33 6.16
N SER A 728 -32.08 -61.45 5.32
CA SER A 728 -31.32 -60.33 4.74
C SER A 728 -31.39 -59.14 5.70
N VAL A 729 -30.24 -58.55 6.02
CA VAL A 729 -30.08 -57.46 6.99
C VAL A 729 -29.39 -56.29 6.30
N ASP A 730 -29.96 -55.09 6.45
CA ASP A 730 -29.42 -53.81 5.99
C ASP A 730 -29.27 -52.85 7.17
N ILE A 731 -28.04 -52.63 7.63
CA ILE A 731 -27.67 -51.71 8.72
C ILE A 731 -27.71 -50.27 8.20
N GLN A 732 -28.48 -49.43 8.90
CA GLN A 732 -28.62 -48.00 8.60
C GLN A 732 -27.74 -47.12 9.51
N LYS A 733 -27.54 -47.53 10.77
CA LYS A 733 -26.68 -46.84 11.75
C LYS A 733 -25.99 -47.90 12.63
N GLY A 734 -24.74 -47.64 13.01
CA GLY A 734 -23.93 -48.53 13.85
C GLY A 734 -22.48 -48.61 13.34
N THR A 735 -21.55 -48.91 14.24
CA THR A 735 -20.12 -48.97 13.98
C THR A 735 -19.69 -50.40 13.59
N ALA A 736 -19.14 -50.55 12.38
CA ALA A 736 -18.54 -51.81 11.94
C ALA A 736 -17.25 -52.11 12.72
N PRO A 737 -16.79 -53.38 12.80
CA PRO A 737 -17.44 -54.58 12.28
C PRO A 737 -18.59 -55.08 13.17
N PHE A 738 -19.64 -55.63 12.54
CA PHE A 738 -20.84 -56.14 13.22
C PHE A 738 -20.69 -57.62 13.55
N SER A 739 -20.90 -57.98 14.82
CA SER A 739 -20.93 -59.37 15.28
C SER A 739 -22.33 -59.95 15.14
N VAL A 740 -22.46 -61.04 14.38
CA VAL A 740 -23.74 -61.73 14.13
C VAL A 740 -23.81 -63.02 14.95
N PHE A 741 -24.86 -63.16 15.74
CA PHE A 741 -25.12 -64.32 16.59
C PHE A 741 -26.41 -65.01 16.16
N ILE A 742 -26.41 -66.34 16.19
CA ILE A 742 -27.62 -67.16 16.06
C ILE A 742 -27.75 -67.99 17.33
N ASN A 743 -28.87 -67.87 18.04
CA ASN A 743 -29.13 -68.56 19.30
C ASN A 743 -27.99 -68.37 20.32
N ASN A 744 -27.49 -67.13 20.44
CA ASN A 744 -26.35 -66.71 21.27
C ASN A 744 -24.96 -67.29 20.91
N ASN A 745 -24.81 -68.01 19.80
CA ASN A 745 -23.49 -68.40 19.27
C ASN A 745 -23.06 -67.41 18.20
N LYS A 746 -21.86 -66.81 18.34
CA LYS A 746 -21.28 -65.94 17.32
C LYS A 746 -20.99 -66.77 16.07
N VAL A 747 -21.62 -66.42 14.96
CA VAL A 747 -21.49 -67.17 13.70
C VAL A 747 -20.41 -66.56 12.82
N TYR A 748 -20.41 -65.23 12.68
CA TYR A 748 -19.37 -64.50 11.97
C TYR A 748 -19.38 -63.01 12.35
N GLU A 749 -18.43 -62.28 11.79
CA GLU A 749 -18.31 -60.84 11.93
C GLU A 749 -18.14 -60.21 10.53
N THR A 750 -18.74 -59.05 10.29
CA THR A 750 -18.71 -58.41 8.97
C THR A 750 -18.65 -56.90 9.07
N SER A 751 -17.87 -56.25 8.20
CA SER A 751 -17.91 -54.79 8.04
C SER A 751 -18.92 -54.34 6.97
N ALA A 752 -19.60 -55.28 6.30
CA ALA A 752 -20.61 -54.95 5.30
C ALA A 752 -21.89 -54.42 5.98
N LEU A 753 -22.43 -53.33 5.46
CA LEU A 753 -23.72 -52.78 5.91
C LEU A 753 -24.92 -53.62 5.45
N SER A 754 -24.74 -54.48 4.45
CA SER A 754 -25.79 -55.38 3.93
C SER A 754 -25.26 -56.80 3.87
N PHE A 755 -25.97 -57.76 4.47
CA PHE A 755 -25.56 -59.17 4.49
C PHE A 755 -26.74 -60.12 4.69
N GLU A 756 -26.52 -61.41 4.41
CA GLU A 756 -27.51 -62.48 4.63
C GLU A 756 -27.02 -63.46 5.69
N VAL A 757 -27.94 -63.89 6.55
CA VAL A 757 -27.71 -64.90 7.59
C VAL A 757 -28.53 -66.15 7.25
N ASP A 758 -27.89 -67.32 7.14
CA ASP A 758 -28.61 -68.58 7.01
C ASP A 758 -29.33 -68.90 8.33
N VAL A 759 -30.64 -69.11 8.28
CA VAL A 759 -31.49 -69.27 9.47
C VAL A 759 -32.52 -70.39 9.32
N ILE A 760 -32.86 -71.04 10.43
CA ILE A 760 -33.94 -72.02 10.53
C ILE A 760 -35.09 -71.51 11.41
N GLN A 761 -36.22 -72.21 11.38
CA GLN A 761 -37.39 -71.86 12.19
C GLN A 761 -37.03 -71.72 13.67
N GLY A 762 -37.37 -70.59 14.25
CA GLY A 762 -37.25 -70.33 15.68
C GLY A 762 -35.86 -69.91 16.13
N ASP A 763 -34.93 -69.66 15.21
CA ASP A 763 -33.65 -69.01 15.50
C ASP A 763 -33.84 -67.58 16.02
N GLU A 764 -33.01 -67.18 16.97
CA GLU A 764 -32.86 -65.79 17.41
C GLU A 764 -31.56 -65.22 16.79
N VAL A 765 -31.68 -64.23 15.91
CA VAL A 765 -30.56 -63.55 15.27
C VAL A 765 -30.29 -62.23 16.00
N LYS A 766 -29.10 -62.09 16.58
CA LYS A 766 -28.63 -60.83 17.19
C LYS A 766 -27.47 -60.24 16.40
N ILE A 767 -27.52 -58.94 16.18
CA ILE A 767 -26.46 -58.18 15.51
C ILE A 767 -25.99 -57.10 16.47
N GLN A 768 -24.72 -57.17 16.83
CA GLN A 768 -24.06 -56.21 17.73
C GLN A 768 -23.08 -55.36 16.94
N SER A 769 -23.06 -54.06 17.24
CA SER A 769 -22.01 -53.14 16.77
C SER A 769 -20.64 -53.51 17.37
N SER A 770 -19.56 -53.04 16.76
CA SER A 770 -18.21 -53.14 17.37
C SER A 770 -18.07 -52.26 18.62
N LYS A 771 -18.94 -51.27 18.78
CA LYS A 771 -19.10 -50.50 20.01
C LYS A 771 -20.28 -51.05 20.80
N ASP A 772 -19.99 -51.76 21.89
CA ASP A 772 -21.00 -52.39 22.77
C ASP A 772 -22.14 -51.43 23.20
N CYS A 773 -21.81 -50.16 23.38
CA CYS A 773 -22.74 -49.12 23.82
C CYS A 773 -23.80 -48.71 22.77
N GLU A 774 -23.60 -49.02 21.50
CA GLU A 774 -24.56 -48.70 20.44
C GLU A 774 -25.76 -49.67 20.45
N GLY A 775 -25.70 -50.74 21.25
CA GLY A 775 -26.77 -51.71 21.45
C GLY A 775 -26.75 -52.86 20.45
N GLU A 776 -27.87 -53.57 20.36
CA GLU A 776 -28.04 -54.71 19.48
C GLU A 776 -29.38 -54.68 18.74
N MET A 777 -29.39 -55.20 17.51
CA MET A 777 -30.63 -55.57 16.81
C MET A 777 -30.93 -57.03 17.09
N ASN A 778 -32.19 -57.37 17.37
CA ASN A 778 -32.62 -58.74 17.66
C ASN A 778 -33.87 -59.12 16.86
N GLU A 779 -33.86 -60.27 16.21
CA GLU A 779 -34.97 -60.80 15.43
C GLU A 779 -35.18 -62.31 15.64
N ILE A 780 -36.43 -62.74 15.79
CA ILE A 780 -36.80 -64.15 15.95
C ILE A 780 -37.43 -64.66 14.65
N ILE A 781 -36.88 -65.74 14.10
CA ILE A 781 -37.25 -66.29 12.79
C ILE A 781 -38.52 -67.13 12.87
N ASP A 782 -39.54 -66.81 12.05
CA ASP A 782 -40.80 -67.54 11.96
C ASP A 782 -41.28 -67.76 10.52
N PHE A 783 -40.95 -68.93 9.95
CA PHE A 783 -41.41 -69.42 8.66
C PHE A 783 -42.83 -70.00 8.68
N TYR A 784 -43.39 -70.41 9.82
CA TYR A 784 -44.68 -71.14 9.88
C TYR A 784 -45.92 -70.26 9.77
N GLY A 785 -45.77 -68.93 9.79
CA GLY A 785 -46.89 -67.99 9.62
C GLY A 785 -47.67 -68.10 8.30
N ASN A 786 -47.15 -68.81 7.29
CA ASN A 786 -47.67 -68.80 5.91
C ASN A 786 -48.17 -70.16 5.38
N ILE A 787 -48.51 -71.13 6.24
CA ILE A 787 -48.98 -72.46 5.81
C ILE A 787 -50.45 -72.39 5.33
N VAL A 788 -50.74 -72.95 4.15
CA VAL A 788 -52.10 -72.98 3.56
C VAL A 788 -52.54 -74.39 3.18
N ALA A 789 -53.84 -74.67 3.21
CA ALA A 789 -54.42 -75.95 2.81
C ALA A 789 -55.05 -75.90 1.39
N TYR A 790 -54.78 -76.89 0.53
CA TYR A 790 -55.27 -76.95 -0.85
C TYR A 790 -55.50 -78.40 -1.36
N PRO A 791 -56.60 -78.71 -2.05
CA PRO A 791 -57.80 -77.88 -2.22
C PRO A 791 -58.55 -77.74 -0.89
N ASN A 792 -59.18 -76.59 -0.69
CA ASN A 792 -59.99 -76.28 0.48
C ASN A 792 -61.15 -75.35 0.06
N ALA A 793 -62.38 -75.82 -0.15
CA ALA A 793 -62.92 -77.10 0.31
C ALA A 793 -62.40 -78.36 -0.44
N THR A 794 -62.32 -79.48 0.28
CA THR A 794 -61.89 -80.81 -0.22
C THR A 794 -63.05 -81.81 -0.22
N THR A 795 -63.04 -82.81 -1.10
CA THR A 795 -63.94 -83.98 -1.06
C THR A 795 -63.43 -85.10 -0.15
N GLY A 796 -62.22 -84.95 0.39
CA GLY A 796 -61.54 -85.97 1.19
C GLY A 796 -60.05 -85.69 1.34
N ASP A 797 -59.32 -85.68 0.23
CA ASP A 797 -57.86 -85.48 0.21
C ASP A 797 -57.48 -84.00 0.01
N PHE A 798 -56.51 -83.51 0.78
CA PHE A 798 -55.97 -82.16 0.65
C PHE A 798 -54.50 -82.13 1.06
N GLN A 799 -53.81 -81.05 0.71
CA GLN A 799 -52.40 -80.83 1.02
C GLN A 799 -52.23 -79.61 1.90
N LEU A 800 -51.28 -79.63 2.83
CA LEU A 800 -50.69 -78.40 3.34
C LEU A 800 -49.52 -78.00 2.43
N LEU A 801 -49.48 -76.74 2.02
CA LEU A 801 -48.33 -76.13 1.37
C LEU A 801 -47.51 -75.43 2.45
N LEU A 802 -46.24 -75.84 2.59
CA LEU A 802 -45.29 -75.30 3.55
C LEU A 802 -44.18 -74.55 2.80
N PRO A 803 -43.63 -73.47 3.39
CA PRO A 803 -42.49 -72.75 2.82
C PRO A 803 -41.15 -73.52 2.95
N ILE A 804 -41.14 -74.66 3.64
CA ILE A 804 -40.00 -75.58 3.78
C ILE A 804 -40.20 -76.82 2.91
N ASN A 805 -39.16 -77.30 2.22
CA ASN A 805 -39.30 -78.34 1.19
C ASN A 805 -39.30 -79.79 1.72
N GLU A 806 -38.60 -80.06 2.82
CA GLU A 806 -38.33 -81.40 3.34
C GLU A 806 -38.31 -81.37 4.88
N GLY A 807 -38.50 -82.53 5.52
CA GLY A 807 -38.48 -82.68 6.98
C GLY A 807 -39.71 -83.40 7.52
N THR A 808 -39.89 -83.39 8.85
CA THR A 808 -41.09 -83.94 9.49
C THR A 808 -41.75 -82.90 10.37
N ILE A 809 -43.08 -82.91 10.42
CA ILE A 809 -43.85 -82.01 11.28
C ILE A 809 -45.03 -82.74 11.92
N PHE A 810 -45.27 -82.45 13.19
CA PHE A 810 -46.37 -83.07 13.92
C PHE A 810 -47.66 -82.31 13.63
N ILE A 811 -48.67 -83.01 13.12
CA ILE A 811 -49.95 -82.42 12.75
C ILE A 811 -51.09 -83.15 13.43
N GLU A 812 -51.99 -82.35 13.98
CA GLU A 812 -53.23 -82.80 14.57
C GLU A 812 -54.40 -82.28 13.76
N ILE A 813 -55.37 -83.14 13.50
CA ILE A 813 -56.61 -82.77 12.83
C ILE A 813 -57.74 -82.92 13.83
N TYR A 814 -58.47 -81.85 14.02
CA TYR A 814 -59.61 -81.76 14.93
C TYR A 814 -60.90 -81.60 14.13
N ASP A 815 -62.00 -82.20 14.60
CA ASP A 815 -63.34 -81.81 14.12
C ASP A 815 -63.80 -80.48 14.74
N VAL A 816 -64.96 -79.98 14.31
CA VAL A 816 -65.56 -78.74 14.86
C VAL A 816 -65.84 -78.78 16.35
N TYR A 817 -65.92 -79.96 16.97
CA TYR A 817 -66.14 -80.15 18.41
C TYR A 817 -64.82 -80.35 19.16
N SER A 818 -63.68 -80.06 18.52
CA SER A 818 -62.33 -80.22 19.07
C SER A 818 -61.97 -81.66 19.44
N ARG A 819 -62.62 -82.66 18.82
CA ARG A 819 -62.22 -84.07 18.96
C ARG A 819 -61.12 -84.40 17.96
N ILE A 820 -60.06 -85.05 18.44
CA ILE A 820 -58.94 -85.50 17.58
C ILE A 820 -59.44 -86.55 16.59
N ILE A 821 -59.17 -86.29 15.32
CA ILE A 821 -59.42 -87.17 14.18
C ILE A 821 -58.14 -87.91 13.77
N SER A 822 -57.01 -87.19 13.80
CA SER A 822 -55.67 -87.71 13.53
C SER A 822 -54.68 -86.90 14.37
N SER A 823 -53.65 -87.56 14.89
CA SER A 823 -52.51 -86.90 15.56
C SER A 823 -51.28 -87.74 15.26
N ARG A 824 -50.41 -87.27 14.36
CA ARG A 824 -49.20 -87.99 13.94
C ARG A 824 -48.17 -87.06 13.30
N LEU A 825 -46.95 -87.58 13.20
CA LEU A 825 -45.88 -86.97 12.42
C LEU A 825 -46.15 -87.18 10.91
N TYR A 826 -45.93 -86.14 10.12
CA TYR A 826 -46.00 -86.18 8.66
C TYR A 826 -44.65 -85.80 8.06
N GLU A 827 -44.22 -86.53 7.04
CA GLU A 827 -43.11 -86.10 6.19
C GLU A 827 -43.57 -85.01 5.23
N ILE A 828 -42.68 -84.03 5.03
CA ILE A 828 -42.84 -82.95 4.06
C ILE A 828 -42.13 -83.40 2.80
N GLU A 829 -42.89 -83.54 1.72
CA GLU A 829 -42.36 -83.90 0.40
C GLU A 829 -42.53 -82.72 -0.55
N SER A 830 -41.42 -82.12 -0.97
CA SER A 830 -41.41 -80.95 -1.89
C SER A 830 -42.32 -79.80 -1.43
N GLY A 831 -42.31 -79.51 -0.13
CA GLY A 831 -43.09 -78.45 0.50
C GLY A 831 -44.57 -78.76 0.63
N ARG A 832 -44.93 -80.04 0.57
CA ARG A 832 -46.31 -80.52 0.64
C ARG A 832 -46.44 -81.61 1.66
N ILE A 833 -47.57 -81.59 2.37
CA ILE A 833 -47.99 -82.71 3.22
C ILE A 833 -49.36 -83.15 2.76
N ASN A 834 -49.47 -84.40 2.33
CA ASN A 834 -50.74 -85.02 1.96
C ASN A 834 -51.53 -85.45 3.21
N LEU A 835 -52.75 -84.96 3.33
CA LEU A 835 -53.68 -85.27 4.42
C LEU A 835 -55.00 -85.76 3.84
N SER A 836 -55.67 -86.66 4.57
CA SER A 836 -56.93 -87.25 4.12
C SER A 836 -57.97 -87.21 5.22
N LEU A 837 -59.18 -86.81 4.83
CA LEU A 837 -60.41 -86.91 5.59
C LEU A 837 -61.37 -87.91 4.93
N ASN A 838 -60.90 -88.79 4.05
CA ASN A 838 -61.72 -89.86 3.48
C ASN A 838 -62.37 -90.68 4.59
N ASN A 839 -63.65 -91.06 4.40
CA ASN A 839 -64.50 -91.73 5.39
C ASN A 839 -64.86 -90.91 6.64
N LYS A 840 -64.61 -89.59 6.65
CA LYS A 840 -65.14 -88.66 7.67
C LYS A 840 -66.34 -87.86 7.14
N PRO A 841 -67.30 -87.43 7.98
CA PRO A 841 -68.45 -86.64 7.54
C PRO A 841 -68.03 -85.31 6.90
N SER A 842 -68.86 -84.78 6.00
CA SER A 842 -68.74 -83.39 5.51
C SER A 842 -68.82 -82.41 6.69
N GLY A 843 -68.00 -81.36 6.69
CA GLY A 843 -67.89 -80.44 7.81
C GLY A 843 -66.57 -79.67 7.84
N VAL A 844 -66.38 -78.84 8.87
CA VAL A 844 -65.14 -78.09 9.09
C VAL A 844 -64.18 -78.88 9.99
N TYR A 845 -62.91 -78.87 9.65
CA TYR A 845 -61.82 -79.46 10.39
C TYR A 845 -60.74 -78.42 10.64
N PHE A 846 -60.02 -78.55 11.75
CA PHE A 846 -58.88 -77.69 12.06
C PHE A 846 -57.62 -78.52 12.05
N VAL A 847 -56.72 -78.21 11.12
CA VAL A 847 -55.41 -78.83 10.98
C VAL A 847 -54.43 -77.97 11.76
N ARG A 848 -54.00 -78.46 12.92
CA ARG A 848 -53.05 -77.78 13.79
C ARG A 848 -51.67 -78.32 13.53
N VAL A 849 -50.81 -77.46 13.01
CA VAL A 849 -49.39 -77.70 12.80
C VAL A 849 -48.68 -77.37 14.10
N MET A 850 -48.07 -78.37 14.72
CA MET A 850 -47.50 -78.25 16.06
C MET A 850 -46.01 -77.85 15.96
N GLY A 851 -45.70 -76.66 16.45
CA GLY A 851 -44.35 -76.12 16.64
C GLY A 851 -44.27 -75.32 17.95
N LYS A 852 -43.16 -74.61 18.22
CA LYS A 852 -43.01 -73.76 19.43
C LYS A 852 -44.19 -72.79 19.61
N LYS A 853 -44.75 -72.27 18.50
CA LYS A 853 -46.09 -71.67 18.42
C LYS A 853 -46.95 -72.51 17.46
N PRO A 854 -48.00 -73.19 17.92
CA PRO A 854 -48.86 -73.99 17.05
C PRO A 854 -49.68 -73.11 16.09
N VAL A 855 -49.71 -73.46 14.80
CA VAL A 855 -50.49 -72.78 13.77
C VAL A 855 -51.73 -73.61 13.45
N SER A 856 -52.92 -73.01 13.43
CA SER A 856 -54.19 -73.70 13.13
C SER A 856 -54.76 -73.27 11.79
N ILE A 857 -55.02 -74.25 10.92
CA ILE A 857 -55.47 -74.04 9.56
C ILE A 857 -56.87 -74.63 9.43
N LYS A 858 -57.84 -73.82 9.03
CA LYS A 858 -59.22 -74.26 8.82
C LYS A 858 -59.35 -74.98 7.47
N VAL A 859 -59.86 -76.20 7.47
CA VAL A 859 -60.13 -77.03 6.29
C VAL A 859 -61.61 -77.38 6.22
N VAL A 860 -62.23 -77.26 5.06
CA VAL A 860 -63.66 -77.53 4.83
C VAL A 860 -63.77 -78.79 3.97
N LYS A 861 -64.51 -79.80 4.43
CA LYS A 861 -64.83 -81.00 3.66
C LYS A 861 -66.29 -80.94 3.15
N GLN A 862 -66.48 -81.11 1.85
CA GLN A 862 -67.81 -81.22 1.20
C GLN A 862 -68.33 -82.65 1.20
#